data_AF-A0A1E5VIN9-F1
#
_entry.id   AF-A0A1E5VIN9-F1
#
_cell.length_a   1.000
_cell.length_b   1.000
_cell.length_c   1.000
_cell.angle_alpha   90.00
_cell.angle_beta   90.00
_cell.angle_gamma   90.00
#
_symmetry.space_group_name_H-M   'P 1'
#
loop_
_entity.id
_entity.type
_entity.pdbx_description
1 polymer ?
#
loop_
_entity_poly.entity_id
_entity_poly.type
_entity_poly.pdbx_seq_one_letter_code
_entity_poly.pdbx_strand_id
1 'polypeptide(L)'
;MAAVGSCRICRKEKVRAPCCRGVFLRRSCRLRHSTDGEVDVDRISALPEDVLHLFLTRLRCARAAAHTGLLSSRWRTLWTSLPELTFHNTVPDQVEAALARVTRPSLSVLDIHISGHHVLEPAGVTSLLRSATRLAPVELKVDFNGVVRLQCGGNFRQPVEVLLPCFDQTISISMWMSIPVVHFVLPLAGDFLKLESLSLRSCEVHIADLLPRCPSLRKLRIHGSRLLSVITAHSPSLEEIHVSTEEELQRVDIRAPLLKKISIYTDFGISDEFSMSYSSAPKLEELSWKWGRCFSNVGFGIWRLSSLTMEMTKPLGGSQLANDEESTCLQQQHCPRVDAVGVEECYADCSCDEPNNWRSQTVPMTDLKEVEIKGFKGEAQEIDLLKLIFRSTTILERVTIDLYHKECNPSSVFKFCRDVGTDYIIANDIHELNQKLDGIYQEGERLHLKPVLEDQIRLYQIRLNLDVSPDLEPDIVGREVESDCDSLIELLKREDIPSRPNHPLFAIIGTIGVGKTTLARKVYHKAETMFETRVWVHVSKDLRHMSMWSGEGFSKGETAGQQALLRTWLQGYKFLLVIDDVWGENVWDGLLEIQAQHGSHGSRILITTRNEHVARRMGAVHLHHVKGLNEDDGWWLLRTRAFLDESTGNMQDIGRRIVQKCNGLPMAIRRIGCILREVDQKEDDWRRIYSSDFCGLSSRIRNAINMSYLELPYYLKRCFVYCSLYPEGSVIDRQRITQQWIAEGFIVTQQNTAHSTTVEEEAEKCYDKLLAMGLLLPESGAYGAERSKMPHLFRSFALLQSLDEYFIGNPQDIGDVLKPCRLSITTGGAEALRNGIRKLKCLRPIILSGSPLNDRALGDIFQKFMHLRVLDLGGTQIECVARSLGSMTHLRYLSFANTQIREIPSTIENLRMLQFLILKNCTSLNTLTESLGRLTNLRTLDISGAGLNQVKFGFSMMKELNCLQGFL
;
A
#
# COMPACT_ATOMS: atom_id res chain seq x y z
N MET A 1 -20.05 -9.44 35.62
CA MET A 1 -20.16 -8.00 35.96
C MET A 1 -20.90 -7.30 34.83
N ALA A 2 -22.22 -7.13 34.95
CA ALA A 2 -23.03 -6.43 33.95
C ALA A 2 -23.12 -4.94 34.33
N ALA A 3 -22.69 -4.06 33.43
CA ALA A 3 -22.73 -2.61 33.62
C ALA A 3 -24.19 -2.11 33.58
N VAL A 4 -24.70 -1.64 34.72
CA VAL A 4 -26.05 -1.06 34.84
C VAL A 4 -26.04 0.35 34.23
N GLY A 5 -26.65 0.49 33.05
CA GLY A 5 -26.83 1.79 32.38
C GLY A 5 -27.75 2.72 33.17
N SER A 6 -27.24 3.88 33.58
CA SER A 6 -28.01 4.96 34.22
C SER A 6 -28.88 5.70 33.20
N CYS A 7 -30.08 6.16 33.60
CA CYS A 7 -30.95 7.00 32.76
C CYS A 7 -30.27 8.34 32.39
N ARG A 8 -30.59 8.88 31.21
CA ARG A 8 -30.01 10.13 30.64
C ARG A 8 -30.08 11.33 31.59
N ILE A 9 -31.09 11.42 32.46
CA ILE A 9 -31.25 12.50 33.44
C ILE A 9 -30.25 12.36 34.60
N CYS A 10 -30.07 11.15 35.15
CA CYS A 10 -29.07 10.88 36.19
C CYS A 10 -27.63 11.10 35.71
N ARG A 11 -27.37 10.95 34.40
CA ARG A 11 -26.08 11.30 33.78
C ARG A 11 -25.86 12.81 33.66
N LYS A 12 -26.90 13.59 33.37
CA LYS A 12 -26.79 15.06 33.25
C LYS A 12 -26.65 15.76 34.60
N GLU A 13 -27.28 15.25 35.66
CA GLU A 13 -27.31 15.91 36.97
C GLU A 13 -26.33 15.29 38.00
N LYS A 14 -25.58 14.23 37.64
CA LYS A 14 -24.65 13.50 38.54
C LYS A 14 -25.27 13.00 39.87
N VAL A 15 -26.59 12.76 39.92
CA VAL A 15 -27.24 12.22 41.13
C VAL A 15 -27.55 10.72 40.98
N ARG A 16 -27.22 9.91 41.99
CA ARG A 16 -27.62 8.49 42.08
C ARG A 16 -29.03 8.38 42.68
N ALA A 17 -30.06 8.36 41.84
CA ALA A 17 -31.46 8.17 42.27
C ALA A 17 -31.89 6.67 42.30
N PRO A 18 -32.91 6.29 43.11
CA PRO A 18 -33.36 4.90 43.27
C PRO A 18 -33.98 4.26 42.01
N CYS A 19 -34.25 5.03 40.96
CA CYS A 19 -34.95 4.56 39.76
C CYS A 19 -34.19 3.47 38.96
N CYS A 20 -32.92 3.23 39.29
CA CYS A 20 -32.04 2.29 38.60
C CYS A 20 -31.94 0.89 39.24
N ARG A 21 -32.71 0.58 40.30
CA ARG A 21 -32.78 -0.79 40.86
C ARG A 21 -33.98 -1.53 40.28
N GLY A 22 -33.71 -2.50 39.42
CA GLY A 22 -34.72 -3.39 38.86
C GLY A 22 -35.32 -4.30 39.94
N VAL A 23 -36.64 -4.44 39.93
CA VAL A 23 -37.46 -5.64 40.19
C VAL A 23 -38.90 -5.20 40.53
N PHE A 24 -39.87 -5.58 39.69
CA PHE A 24 -41.28 -5.66 40.08
C PHE A 24 -41.46 -6.94 40.92
N LEU A 25 -41.35 -6.85 42.26
CA LEU A 25 -41.65 -7.98 43.14
C LEU A 25 -43.08 -7.89 43.66
N ARG A 26 -43.91 -8.82 43.21
CA ARG A 26 -44.96 -9.43 44.04
C ARG A 26 -44.26 -10.13 45.22
N ARG A 27 -44.40 -9.58 46.43
CA ARG A 27 -44.60 -10.28 47.71
C ARG A 27 -44.34 -9.32 48.87
N SER A 28 -45.44 -8.94 49.51
CA SER A 28 -45.59 -8.68 50.95
C SER A 28 -44.32 -8.74 51.81
N CYS A 29 -43.68 -7.59 52.04
CA CYS A 29 -42.95 -7.37 53.29
C CYS A 29 -43.97 -6.88 54.32
N ARG A 30 -44.39 -7.79 55.21
CA ARG A 30 -44.99 -7.43 56.49
C ARG A 30 -43.97 -6.57 57.23
N LEU A 31 -44.21 -5.26 57.30
CA LEU A 31 -43.61 -4.42 58.35
C LEU A 31 -44.09 -5.01 59.67
N ARG A 32 -43.14 -5.46 60.48
CA ARG A 32 -43.41 -5.98 61.83
C ARG A 32 -44.12 -4.87 62.62
N HIS A 33 -45.26 -5.21 63.20
CA HIS A 33 -45.88 -4.40 64.25
C HIS A 33 -44.90 -4.29 65.42
N SER A 34 -44.43 -3.08 65.68
CA SER A 34 -44.15 -2.61 67.04
C SER A 34 -45.15 -1.50 67.35
N THR A 35 -46.21 -1.86 68.07
CA THR A 35 -46.71 -1.08 69.20
C THR A 35 -45.57 -1.10 70.24
N ASP A 36 -45.02 0.01 70.73
CA ASP A 36 -45.71 1.18 71.28
C ASP A 36 -45.46 2.49 70.52
N GLY A 37 -46.57 3.18 70.21
CA GLY A 37 -46.72 4.53 70.73
C GLY A 37 -46.38 5.74 69.89
N GLU A 38 -46.23 5.67 68.57
CA GLU A 38 -46.41 6.85 67.71
C GLU A 38 -46.84 6.40 66.30
N VAL A 39 -48.09 6.73 65.95
CA VAL A 39 -48.62 6.50 64.59
C VAL A 39 -47.81 7.37 63.66
N ASP A 40 -46.99 6.75 62.80
CA ASP A 40 -46.30 7.42 61.70
C ASP A 40 -47.38 7.89 60.71
N VAL A 41 -47.95 9.07 60.97
CA VAL A 41 -49.05 9.62 60.18
C VAL A 41 -48.50 9.92 58.79
N ASP A 42 -49.01 9.24 57.78
CA ASP A 42 -48.71 9.52 56.37
C ASP A 42 -49.30 10.88 55.97
N ARG A 43 -48.61 11.96 56.38
CA ARG A 43 -48.98 13.35 56.15
C ARG A 43 -48.96 13.70 54.67
N ILE A 44 -48.19 12.98 53.87
CA ILE A 44 -48.11 13.20 52.41
C ILE A 44 -49.37 12.65 51.75
N SER A 45 -49.84 11.46 52.12
CA SER A 45 -51.12 10.92 51.63
C SER A 45 -52.36 11.68 52.11
N ALA A 46 -52.22 12.58 53.09
CA ALA A 46 -53.30 13.47 53.54
C ALA A 46 -53.48 14.72 52.66
N LEU A 47 -52.55 15.00 51.73
CA LEU A 47 -52.63 16.18 50.86
C LEU A 47 -53.78 16.08 49.81
N PRO A 48 -54.28 17.22 49.32
CA PRO A 48 -55.22 17.30 48.20
C PRO A 48 -54.65 16.69 46.90
N GLU A 49 -55.51 16.11 46.05
CA GLU A 49 -55.08 15.38 44.84
C GLU A 49 -54.32 16.23 43.83
N ASP A 50 -54.66 17.51 43.70
CA ASP A 50 -53.97 18.51 42.87
C ASP A 50 -52.51 18.72 43.31
N VAL A 51 -52.25 18.72 44.61
CA VAL A 51 -50.88 18.80 45.17
C VAL A 51 -50.12 17.48 44.94
N LEU A 52 -50.79 16.34 45.09
CA LEU A 52 -50.22 15.03 44.77
C LEU A 52 -49.84 14.90 43.29
N HIS A 53 -50.67 15.45 42.40
CA HIS A 53 -50.41 15.55 40.97
C HIS A 53 -49.19 16.41 40.65
N LEU A 54 -48.99 17.51 41.37
CA LEU A 54 -47.80 18.36 41.28
C LEU A 54 -46.51 17.61 41.68
N PHE A 55 -46.56 16.72 42.67
CA PHE A 55 -45.42 15.86 42.99
C PHE A 55 -45.15 14.82 41.89
N LEU A 56 -46.19 14.17 41.37
CA LEU A 56 -46.04 13.14 40.35
C LEU A 56 -45.53 13.70 39.01
N THR A 57 -45.97 14.90 38.60
CA THR A 57 -45.47 15.58 37.39
C THR A 57 -43.97 15.90 37.48
N ARG A 58 -43.42 16.09 38.70
CA ARG A 58 -41.98 16.32 38.91
C ARG A 58 -41.13 15.05 38.80
N LEU A 59 -41.71 13.86 38.92
CA LEU A 59 -40.97 12.59 38.86
C LEU A 59 -40.54 12.20 37.43
N ARG A 60 -41.11 12.84 36.40
CA ARG A 60 -40.71 12.74 34.97
C ARG A 60 -40.59 11.31 34.39
N CYS A 61 -41.10 10.30 35.09
CA CYS A 61 -41.07 8.89 34.70
C CYS A 61 -42.30 8.14 35.25
N ALA A 62 -43.06 7.48 34.36
CA ALA A 62 -44.27 6.72 34.69
C ALA A 62 -43.99 5.59 35.70
N ARG A 63 -42.80 4.96 35.63
CA ARG A 63 -42.37 3.96 36.62
C ARG A 63 -42.22 4.57 38.01
N ALA A 64 -41.49 5.68 38.13
CA ALA A 64 -41.29 6.34 39.43
C ALA A 64 -42.62 6.82 40.03
N ALA A 65 -43.51 7.35 39.19
CA ALA A 65 -44.85 7.72 39.59
C ALA A 65 -45.68 6.51 40.06
N ALA A 66 -45.65 5.37 39.35
CA ALA A 66 -46.37 4.17 39.75
C ALA A 66 -45.84 3.54 41.06
N HIS A 67 -44.53 3.66 41.34
CA HIS A 67 -43.92 3.19 42.59
C HIS A 67 -44.40 3.95 43.83
N THR A 68 -44.91 5.18 43.69
CA THR A 68 -45.53 5.91 44.82
C THR A 68 -46.76 5.19 45.38
N GLY A 69 -47.40 4.30 44.62
CA GLY A 69 -48.47 3.40 45.07
C GLY A 69 -48.08 2.43 46.20
N LEU A 70 -46.79 2.34 46.54
CA LEU A 70 -46.28 1.61 47.71
C LEU A 70 -46.44 2.40 49.02
N LEU A 71 -46.55 3.74 48.95
CA LEU A 71 -46.73 4.60 50.12
C LEU A 71 -48.13 4.41 50.72
N SER A 72 -49.15 4.36 49.87
CA SER A 72 -50.55 4.15 50.28
C SER A 72 -51.42 3.68 49.10
N SER A 73 -52.55 3.05 49.40
CA SER A 73 -53.56 2.66 48.40
C SER A 73 -54.03 3.85 47.55
N ARG A 74 -54.03 5.07 48.11
CA ARG A 74 -54.46 6.31 47.45
C ARG A 74 -53.56 6.69 46.27
N TRP A 75 -52.27 6.33 46.28
CA TRP A 75 -51.32 6.69 45.22
C TRP A 75 -51.31 5.73 44.03
N ARG A 76 -51.92 4.55 44.16
CA ARG A 76 -51.79 3.45 43.18
C ARG A 76 -52.31 3.79 41.77
N THR A 77 -53.26 4.71 41.68
CA THR A 77 -53.93 5.09 40.43
C THR A 77 -53.69 6.54 40.02
N LEU A 78 -53.12 7.40 40.88
CA LEU A 78 -52.92 8.82 40.57
C LEU A 78 -52.01 9.07 39.36
N TRP A 79 -51.05 8.17 39.12
CA TRP A 79 -50.15 8.27 37.97
C TRP A 79 -50.86 8.05 36.62
N THR A 80 -52.01 7.36 36.57
CA THR A 80 -52.75 7.13 35.32
C THR A 80 -53.51 8.36 34.84
N SER A 81 -53.57 9.42 35.66
CA SER A 81 -54.19 10.72 35.35
C SER A 81 -53.17 11.78 34.92
N LEU A 82 -51.89 11.43 34.77
CA LEU A 82 -50.86 12.36 34.31
C LEU A 82 -51.01 12.69 32.81
N PRO A 83 -50.82 13.96 32.41
CA PRO A 83 -50.90 14.35 31.00
C PRO A 83 -49.70 13.86 30.18
N GLU A 84 -48.54 13.70 30.82
CA GLU A 84 -47.30 13.21 30.21
C GLU A 84 -46.92 11.86 30.79
N LEU A 85 -46.73 10.86 29.93
CA LEU A 85 -46.31 9.52 30.33
C LEU A 85 -45.00 9.14 29.64
N THR A 86 -43.97 8.88 30.44
CA THR A 86 -42.64 8.51 29.96
C THR A 86 -42.19 7.16 30.54
N PHE A 87 -41.89 6.21 29.66
CA PHE A 87 -41.46 4.86 30.00
C PHE A 87 -40.01 4.66 29.58
N HIS A 88 -39.07 4.65 30.53
CA HIS A 88 -37.66 4.40 30.22
C HIS A 88 -37.21 3.01 30.72
N ASN A 89 -36.55 2.24 29.85
CA ASN A 89 -35.96 0.94 30.13
C ASN A 89 -36.96 -0.04 30.78
N THR A 90 -38.21 -0.03 30.31
CA THR A 90 -39.30 -0.88 30.83
C THR A 90 -39.54 -2.05 29.89
N VAL A 91 -39.84 -3.21 30.48
CA VAL A 91 -40.17 -4.42 29.73
C VAL A 91 -41.42 -4.14 28.89
N PRO A 92 -41.44 -4.45 27.59
CA PRO A 92 -42.56 -4.12 26.71
C PRO A 92 -43.94 -4.57 27.22
N ASP A 93 -44.06 -5.80 27.72
CA ASP A 93 -45.31 -6.33 28.31
C ASP A 93 -45.81 -5.49 29.51
N GLN A 94 -44.88 -4.94 30.30
CA GLN A 94 -45.22 -4.06 31.42
C GLN A 94 -45.66 -2.68 30.94
N VAL A 95 -45.08 -2.18 29.85
CA VAL A 95 -45.53 -0.94 29.22
C VAL A 95 -46.95 -1.14 28.68
N GLU A 96 -47.21 -2.22 27.95
CA GLU A 96 -48.53 -2.53 27.40
C GLU A 96 -49.58 -2.69 28.52
N ALA A 97 -49.26 -3.44 29.58
CA ALA A 97 -50.12 -3.56 30.75
C ALA A 97 -50.33 -2.22 31.50
N ALA A 98 -49.33 -1.33 31.50
CA ALA A 98 -49.45 0.00 32.09
C ALA A 98 -50.35 0.91 31.24
N LEU A 99 -50.14 0.94 29.92
CA LEU A 99 -50.99 1.68 28.98
C LEU A 99 -52.44 1.19 29.06
N ALA A 100 -52.65 -0.12 29.23
CA ALA A 100 -53.98 -0.72 29.41
C ALA A 100 -54.76 -0.14 30.60
N ARG A 101 -54.06 0.29 31.66
CA ARG A 101 -54.64 0.85 32.89
C ARG A 101 -54.94 2.35 32.82
N VAL A 102 -54.46 3.05 31.80
CA VAL A 102 -54.76 4.46 31.57
C VAL A 102 -56.17 4.56 30.98
N THR A 103 -57.08 5.23 31.70
CA THR A 103 -58.52 5.27 31.36
C THR A 103 -58.96 6.54 30.63
N ARG A 104 -58.08 7.56 30.50
CA ARG A 104 -58.41 8.83 29.83
C ARG A 104 -57.78 8.93 28.43
N PRO A 105 -58.55 9.27 27.38
CA PRO A 105 -58.04 9.49 26.03
C PRO A 105 -57.74 10.98 25.82
N SER A 106 -56.49 11.42 26.09
CA SER A 106 -55.93 12.73 25.67
C SER A 106 -54.61 13.00 26.41
N LEU A 107 -53.53 12.35 26.00
CA LEU A 107 -52.19 12.62 26.55
C LEU A 107 -51.52 13.79 25.82
N SER A 108 -50.79 14.64 26.53
CA SER A 108 -49.94 15.66 25.89
C SER A 108 -48.71 15.03 25.26
N VAL A 109 -48.02 14.13 26.00
CA VAL A 109 -46.83 13.44 25.52
C VAL A 109 -46.85 11.97 25.96
N LEU A 110 -46.58 11.07 25.03
CA LEU A 110 -46.26 9.66 25.30
C LEU A 110 -44.85 9.37 24.79
N ASP A 111 -43.92 9.13 25.71
CA ASP A 111 -42.51 8.80 25.42
C ASP A 111 -42.20 7.37 25.88
N ILE A 112 -41.83 6.49 24.96
CA ILE A 112 -41.54 5.09 25.23
C ILE A 112 -40.11 4.80 24.76
N HIS A 113 -39.22 4.49 25.69
CA HIS A 113 -37.84 4.10 25.44
C HIS A 113 -37.56 2.72 26.00
N ILE A 114 -37.30 1.76 25.10
CA ILE A 114 -37.00 0.37 25.45
C ILE A 114 -35.51 0.10 25.19
N SER A 115 -34.80 -0.38 26.22
CA SER A 115 -33.37 -0.70 26.16
C SER A 115 -33.08 -2.04 25.48
N GLY A 116 -31.91 -2.17 24.86
CA GLY A 116 -31.48 -3.35 24.06
C GLY A 116 -31.23 -4.65 24.79
N HIS A 117 -31.58 -4.73 26.06
CA HIS A 117 -31.62 -5.99 26.80
C HIS A 117 -32.98 -6.71 26.65
N HIS A 118 -34.00 -6.03 26.11
CA HIS A 118 -35.32 -6.61 25.87
C HIS A 118 -35.49 -6.91 24.38
N VAL A 119 -35.97 -8.11 24.05
CA VAL A 119 -36.21 -8.54 22.67
C VAL A 119 -37.71 -8.48 22.42
N LEU A 120 -38.14 -7.81 21.36
CA LEU A 120 -39.53 -7.69 20.94
C LEU A 120 -39.69 -8.19 19.50
N GLU A 121 -40.68 -9.04 19.28
CA GLU A 121 -41.06 -9.47 17.92
C GLU A 121 -41.85 -8.35 17.21
N PRO A 122 -41.91 -8.34 15.87
CA PRO A 122 -42.61 -7.29 15.09
C PRO A 122 -44.10 -7.15 15.43
N ALA A 123 -44.75 -8.27 15.74
CA ALA A 123 -46.12 -8.30 16.24
C ALA A 123 -46.26 -7.55 17.58
N GLY A 124 -45.25 -7.64 18.45
CA GLY A 124 -45.20 -6.92 19.73
C GLY A 124 -45.03 -5.41 19.54
N VAL A 125 -44.22 -4.96 18.58
CA VAL A 125 -44.11 -3.53 18.21
C VAL A 125 -45.47 -3.00 17.75
N THR A 126 -46.15 -3.76 16.87
CA THR A 126 -47.48 -3.42 16.38
C THR A 126 -48.51 -3.34 17.51
N SER A 127 -48.50 -4.30 18.44
CA SER A 127 -49.41 -4.31 19.59
C SER A 127 -49.20 -3.12 20.51
N LEU A 128 -47.94 -2.75 20.76
CA LEU A 128 -47.59 -1.60 21.58
C LEU A 128 -48.06 -0.28 20.96
N LEU A 129 -47.84 -0.10 19.65
CA LEU A 129 -48.33 1.07 18.92
C LEU A 129 -49.85 1.15 18.92
N ARG A 130 -50.56 0.02 18.78
CA ARG A 130 -52.03 -0.05 18.90
C ARG A 130 -52.52 0.29 20.31
N SER A 131 -51.77 -0.08 21.34
CA SER A 131 -52.08 0.32 22.71
C SER A 131 -51.88 1.83 22.93
N ALA A 132 -50.89 2.42 22.26
CA ALA A 132 -50.65 3.86 22.27
C ALA A 132 -51.74 4.66 21.54
N THR A 133 -52.27 4.18 20.40
CA THR A 133 -53.33 4.90 19.66
C THR A 133 -54.58 5.12 20.50
N ARG A 134 -54.95 4.16 21.35
CA ARG A 134 -56.09 4.27 22.27
C ARG A 134 -56.03 5.51 23.18
N LEU A 135 -54.83 5.99 23.49
CA LEU A 135 -54.60 7.10 24.41
C LEU A 135 -54.58 8.47 23.71
N ALA A 136 -54.66 8.48 22.37
CA ALA A 136 -54.69 9.67 21.52
C ALA A 136 -53.67 10.76 21.94
N PRO A 137 -52.36 10.46 21.98
CA PRO A 137 -51.35 11.41 22.40
C PRO A 137 -51.18 12.56 21.40
N VAL A 138 -50.96 13.79 21.87
CA VAL A 138 -50.63 14.93 20.99
C VAL A 138 -49.22 14.79 20.40
N GLU A 139 -48.25 14.35 21.21
CA GLU A 139 -46.90 13.99 20.78
C GLU A 139 -46.56 12.54 21.16
N LEU A 140 -46.09 11.77 20.18
CA LEU A 140 -45.63 10.39 20.36
C LEU A 140 -44.13 10.28 20.08
N LYS A 141 -43.37 9.80 21.07
CA LYS A 141 -41.94 9.49 20.98
C LYS A 141 -41.72 8.02 21.29
N VAL A 142 -41.09 7.29 20.38
CA VAL A 142 -40.81 5.85 20.58
C VAL A 142 -39.37 5.55 20.17
N ASP A 143 -38.59 4.98 21.08
CA ASP A 143 -37.19 4.60 20.89
C ASP A 143 -37.00 3.12 21.26
N PHE A 144 -36.66 2.31 20.27
CA PHE A 144 -36.34 0.89 20.40
C PHE A 144 -34.84 0.68 20.14
N ASN A 145 -34.07 0.71 21.21
CA ASN A 145 -32.62 0.59 21.10
C ASN A 145 -32.20 -0.89 21.13
N GLY A 146 -32.10 -1.59 19.98
CA GLY A 146 -31.49 -2.93 19.87
C GLY A 146 -32.45 -4.12 20.03
N VAL A 147 -33.73 -3.95 19.66
CA VAL A 147 -34.84 -4.73 20.21
C VAL A 147 -35.45 -5.77 19.24
N VAL A 148 -35.18 -5.76 17.93
CA VAL A 148 -35.87 -6.67 16.98
C VAL A 148 -35.00 -7.88 16.62
N ARG A 149 -35.42 -9.10 17.03
CA ARG A 149 -34.81 -10.35 16.54
C ARG A 149 -35.34 -10.70 15.14
N LEU A 150 -34.43 -10.97 14.21
CA LEU A 150 -34.70 -11.77 13.01
C LEU A 150 -34.55 -13.25 13.38
N GLN A 151 -35.64 -14.00 13.51
CA GLN A 151 -35.55 -15.45 13.36
C GLN A 151 -35.51 -15.76 11.85
N CYS A 152 -34.31 -15.82 11.26
CA CYS A 152 -34.06 -16.56 10.03
C CYS A 152 -32.55 -16.74 9.82
N GLY A 153 -32.10 -17.99 9.67
CA GLY A 153 -30.80 -18.27 9.09
C GLY A 153 -30.80 -17.85 7.62
N GLY A 154 -29.86 -17.00 7.24
CA GLY A 154 -29.62 -16.57 5.85
C GLY A 154 -30.15 -15.17 5.52
N ASN A 155 -29.23 -14.31 5.05
CA ASN A 155 -29.43 -12.98 4.44
C ASN A 155 -29.95 -11.83 5.33
N PHE A 156 -29.02 -10.93 5.69
CA PHE A 156 -29.24 -9.61 6.34
C PHE A 156 -29.96 -8.56 5.48
N ARG A 157 -30.82 -8.96 4.52
CA ARG A 157 -31.34 -8.06 3.47
C ARG A 157 -32.86 -7.95 3.36
N GLN A 158 -33.67 -8.67 4.14
CA GLN A 158 -35.13 -8.49 4.10
C GLN A 158 -35.62 -7.60 5.24
N PRO A 159 -36.33 -6.49 4.94
CA PRO A 159 -36.88 -5.59 5.95
C PRO A 159 -38.03 -6.27 6.69
N VAL A 160 -38.19 -5.93 7.96
CA VAL A 160 -39.24 -6.50 8.81
C VAL A 160 -40.46 -5.60 8.80
N GLU A 161 -41.61 -6.13 8.38
CA GLU A 161 -42.86 -5.37 8.29
C GLU A 161 -43.51 -5.16 9.66
N VAL A 162 -43.77 -3.89 10.00
CA VAL A 162 -44.52 -3.47 11.19
C VAL A 162 -45.66 -2.58 10.75
N LEU A 163 -46.88 -2.85 11.24
CA LEU A 163 -48.03 -2.01 10.93
C LEU A 163 -47.96 -0.72 11.75
N LEU A 164 -47.99 0.44 11.08
CA LEU A 164 -48.11 1.75 11.72
C LEU A 164 -49.59 2.14 11.83
N PRO A 165 -50.24 2.06 13.00
CA PRO A 165 -51.66 2.41 13.11
C PRO A 165 -51.89 3.93 12.98
N CYS A 166 -53.08 4.33 12.52
CA CYS A 166 -53.43 5.75 12.38
C CYS A 166 -53.61 6.42 13.74
N PHE A 167 -53.02 7.61 13.89
CA PHE A 167 -53.11 8.42 15.10
C PHE A 167 -53.91 9.71 14.79
N ASP A 168 -55.23 9.64 14.93
CA ASP A 168 -56.14 10.70 14.45
C ASP A 168 -55.97 12.06 15.16
N GLN A 169 -55.39 12.08 16.37
CA GLN A 169 -55.21 13.28 17.19
C GLN A 169 -53.75 13.70 17.38
N THR A 170 -52.79 12.95 16.83
CA THR A 170 -51.35 13.19 17.05
C THR A 170 -50.80 14.21 16.06
N ILE A 171 -50.09 15.21 16.57
CA ILE A 171 -49.50 16.31 15.81
C ILE A 171 -48.03 16.02 15.46
N SER A 172 -47.33 15.30 16.34
CA SER A 172 -45.90 14.98 16.17
C SER A 172 -45.62 13.51 16.49
N ILE A 173 -44.97 12.81 15.55
CA ILE A 173 -44.50 11.43 15.73
C ILE A 173 -42.98 11.40 15.54
N SER A 174 -42.27 10.87 16.53
CA SER A 174 -40.83 10.62 16.46
C SER A 174 -40.53 9.17 16.80
N MET A 175 -39.93 8.43 15.86
CA MET A 175 -39.59 7.02 16.05
C MET A 175 -38.11 6.77 15.77
N TRP A 176 -37.46 6.02 16.66
CA TRP A 176 -36.08 5.57 16.52
C TRP A 176 -36.00 4.06 16.72
N MET A 177 -35.42 3.36 15.73
CA MET A 177 -35.06 1.95 15.82
C MET A 177 -33.53 1.80 15.80
N SER A 178 -32.97 0.85 16.55
CA SER A 178 -31.57 0.43 16.38
C SER A 178 -31.55 -1.01 15.89
N ILE A 179 -31.22 -1.19 14.60
CA ILE A 179 -30.84 -2.42 13.85
C ILE A 179 -31.53 -3.74 14.28
N PRO A 180 -32.17 -4.50 13.36
CA PRO A 180 -32.26 -4.31 11.91
C PRO A 180 -33.40 -3.38 11.49
N VAL A 181 -33.35 -2.95 10.23
CA VAL A 181 -34.27 -1.94 9.66
C VAL A 181 -35.71 -2.47 9.63
N VAL A 182 -36.64 -1.64 10.14
CA VAL A 182 -38.08 -1.92 10.18
C VAL A 182 -38.76 -1.17 9.05
N HIS A 183 -39.54 -1.88 8.23
CA HIS A 183 -40.38 -1.28 7.19
C HIS A 183 -41.80 -1.11 7.72
N PHE A 184 -42.26 0.14 7.78
CA PHE A 184 -43.61 0.46 8.23
C PHE A 184 -44.62 0.28 7.09
N VAL A 185 -45.57 -0.62 7.30
CA VAL A 185 -46.73 -0.81 6.42
C VAL A 185 -47.87 0.08 6.92
N LEU A 186 -48.39 0.90 6.02
CA LEU A 186 -49.53 1.77 6.29
C LEU A 186 -50.84 0.96 6.27
N PRO A 187 -51.85 1.28 7.10
CA PRO A 187 -53.08 0.49 7.22
C PRO A 187 -53.97 0.65 5.98
N LEU A 188 -54.82 -0.33 5.66
CA LEU A 188 -55.66 -0.30 4.45
C LEU A 188 -56.66 0.88 4.38
N ALA A 189 -56.99 1.52 5.52
CA ALA A 189 -57.87 2.69 5.59
C ALA A 189 -57.45 3.64 6.75
N GLY A 190 -57.70 4.95 6.60
CA GLY A 190 -57.49 6.00 7.61
C GLY A 190 -56.35 6.98 7.29
N ASP A 191 -56.50 8.27 7.59
CA ASP A 191 -55.51 9.31 7.25
C ASP A 191 -54.94 9.99 8.50
N PHE A 192 -53.69 10.44 8.43
CA PHE A 192 -53.02 11.20 9.49
C PHE A 192 -53.37 12.69 9.37
N LEU A 193 -54.65 13.01 9.59
CA LEU A 193 -55.23 14.33 9.29
C LEU A 193 -54.58 15.49 10.06
N LYS A 194 -54.12 15.26 11.30
CA LYS A 194 -53.54 16.28 12.19
C LYS A 194 -52.02 16.27 12.28
N LEU A 195 -51.35 15.32 11.63
CA LEU A 195 -49.90 15.16 11.76
C LEU A 195 -49.17 16.31 11.04
N GLU A 196 -48.46 17.14 11.79
CA GLU A 196 -47.68 18.27 11.24
C GLU A 196 -46.17 17.96 11.18
N SER A 197 -45.67 17.05 12.03
CA SER A 197 -44.24 16.70 12.11
C SER A 197 -44.03 15.18 12.22
N LEU A 198 -43.20 14.63 11.33
CA LEU A 198 -42.80 13.22 11.34
C LEU A 198 -41.27 13.09 11.29
N SER A 199 -40.72 12.36 12.26
CA SER A 199 -39.29 12.06 12.33
C SER A 199 -39.06 10.56 12.49
N LEU A 200 -38.41 9.94 11.51
CA LEU A 200 -38.11 8.51 11.47
C LEU A 200 -36.60 8.30 11.41
N ARG A 201 -36.04 7.52 12.34
CA ARG A 201 -34.60 7.17 12.36
C ARG A 201 -34.43 5.65 12.29
N SER A 202 -33.70 5.20 11.27
CA SER A 202 -33.46 3.80 10.94
C SER A 202 -34.77 3.00 10.76
N CYS A 203 -35.79 3.68 10.21
CA CYS A 203 -37.08 3.10 9.83
C CYS A 203 -37.30 3.39 8.33
N GLU A 204 -37.96 2.46 7.64
CA GLU A 204 -38.27 2.58 6.22
C GLU A 204 -39.76 2.77 6.01
N VAL A 205 -40.11 3.72 5.15
CA VAL A 205 -41.47 3.95 4.68
C VAL A 205 -41.39 4.53 3.27
N HIS A 206 -42.25 4.06 2.38
CA HIS A 206 -42.37 4.64 1.04
C HIS A 206 -42.99 6.04 1.15
N ILE A 207 -42.17 7.07 0.95
CA ILE A 207 -42.58 8.49 1.03
C ILE A 207 -43.76 8.78 0.09
N ALA A 208 -43.76 8.15 -1.08
CA ALA A 208 -44.82 8.28 -2.09
C ALA A 208 -46.19 7.80 -1.58
N ASP A 209 -46.23 6.77 -0.73
CA ASP A 209 -47.46 6.21 -0.16
C ASP A 209 -47.89 6.94 1.12
N LEU A 210 -46.92 7.49 1.85
CA LEU A 210 -47.12 8.17 3.13
C LEU A 210 -47.70 9.58 2.96
N LEU A 211 -47.13 10.39 2.06
CA LEU A 211 -47.48 11.81 1.93
C LEU A 211 -48.94 12.07 1.52
N PRO A 212 -49.55 11.31 0.58
CA PRO A 212 -50.97 11.49 0.24
C PRO A 212 -51.92 11.31 1.43
N ARG A 213 -51.50 10.56 2.46
CA ARG A 213 -52.27 10.28 3.68
C ARG A 213 -51.99 11.23 4.83
N CYS A 214 -51.08 12.19 4.64
CA CYS A 214 -50.67 13.16 5.65
C CYS A 214 -50.88 14.61 5.14
N PRO A 215 -52.14 15.06 4.93
CA PRO A 215 -52.42 16.32 4.24
C PRO A 215 -51.94 17.57 4.99
N SER A 216 -51.71 17.48 6.31
CA SER A 216 -51.26 18.59 7.16
C SER A 216 -49.75 18.57 7.46
N LEU A 217 -48.98 17.64 6.87
CA LEU A 217 -47.58 17.45 7.21
C LEU A 217 -46.69 18.58 6.71
N ARG A 218 -46.09 19.32 7.65
CA ARG A 218 -45.17 20.44 7.37
C ARG A 218 -43.71 20.04 7.43
N LYS A 219 -43.34 19.11 8.32
CA LYS A 219 -41.94 18.70 8.54
C LYS A 219 -41.78 17.19 8.41
N LEU A 220 -40.89 16.76 7.51
CA LEU A 220 -40.52 15.36 7.32
C LEU A 220 -39.02 15.18 7.52
N ARG A 221 -38.62 14.30 8.46
CA ARG A 221 -37.23 13.92 8.68
C ARG A 221 -37.06 12.42 8.64
N ILE A 222 -36.21 11.93 7.75
CA ILE A 222 -35.85 10.52 7.63
C ILE A 222 -34.34 10.41 7.78
N HIS A 223 -33.90 9.60 8.75
CA HIS A 223 -32.50 9.40 9.08
C HIS A 223 -32.08 7.93 8.91
N GLY A 224 -30.91 7.66 8.29
CA GLY A 224 -30.33 6.32 8.11
C GLY A 224 -31.23 5.30 7.40
N SER A 225 -31.80 5.66 6.24
CA SER A 225 -32.59 4.71 5.43
C SER A 225 -31.70 3.90 4.49
N ARG A 226 -31.98 2.60 4.31
CA ARG A 226 -31.22 1.66 3.46
C ARG A 226 -31.97 1.20 2.21
N LEU A 227 -33.19 1.68 1.97
CA LEU A 227 -33.97 1.37 0.77
C LEU A 227 -34.38 2.62 -0.02
N LEU A 228 -33.90 3.81 0.39
CA LEU A 228 -34.21 5.08 -0.26
C LEU A 228 -33.17 5.41 -1.35
N SER A 229 -33.29 4.73 -2.50
CA SER A 229 -32.61 5.11 -3.74
C SER A 229 -33.44 6.10 -4.58
N VAL A 230 -34.76 6.14 -4.39
CA VAL A 230 -35.67 7.08 -5.07
C VAL A 230 -36.51 7.85 -4.05
N ILE A 231 -36.48 9.18 -4.11
CA ILE A 231 -37.26 10.07 -3.24
C ILE A 231 -38.38 10.70 -4.07
N THR A 232 -39.62 10.25 -3.92
CA THR A 232 -40.78 10.91 -4.54
C THR A 232 -41.63 11.55 -3.44
N ALA A 233 -41.62 12.88 -3.36
CA ALA A 233 -42.31 13.64 -2.32
C ALA A 233 -43.31 14.65 -2.91
N HIS A 234 -44.59 14.26 -2.99
CA HIS A 234 -45.67 15.14 -3.46
C HIS A 234 -46.56 15.52 -2.27
N SER A 235 -46.58 16.79 -1.88
CA SER A 235 -47.40 17.27 -0.76
C SER A 235 -47.73 18.76 -0.90
N PRO A 236 -49.00 19.17 -0.74
CA PRO A 236 -49.38 20.58 -0.82
C PRO A 236 -48.95 21.42 0.41
N SER A 237 -48.61 20.78 1.53
CA SER A 237 -48.41 21.42 2.85
C SER A 237 -46.97 21.36 3.38
N LEU A 238 -46.09 20.60 2.73
CA LEU A 238 -44.72 20.35 3.22
C LEU A 238 -43.85 21.62 3.15
N GLU A 239 -43.27 22.01 4.29
CA GLU A 239 -42.38 23.18 4.45
C GLU A 239 -40.90 22.79 4.60
N GLU A 240 -40.60 21.66 5.25
CA GLU A 240 -39.21 21.18 5.49
C GLU A 240 -39.08 19.67 5.18
N ILE A 241 -38.06 19.29 4.41
CA ILE A 241 -37.70 17.89 4.17
C ILE A 241 -36.21 17.65 4.46
N HIS A 242 -35.93 16.66 5.31
CA HIS A 242 -34.58 16.18 5.60
C HIS A 242 -34.52 14.67 5.34
N VAL A 243 -33.63 14.23 4.45
CA VAL A 243 -33.44 12.80 4.15
C VAL A 243 -31.95 12.46 4.24
N SER A 244 -31.60 11.44 5.02
CA SER A 244 -30.28 10.82 4.96
C SER A 244 -30.39 9.36 4.56
N THR A 245 -29.69 8.96 3.51
CA THR A 245 -29.70 7.59 2.96
C THR A 245 -28.31 6.96 2.99
N GLU A 246 -28.29 5.65 3.27
CA GLU A 246 -27.14 4.75 3.22
C GLU A 246 -27.04 4.02 1.86
N GLU A 247 -27.84 4.39 0.87
CA GLU A 247 -27.80 3.85 -0.50
C GLU A 247 -27.41 4.93 -1.51
N GLU A 248 -27.05 4.49 -2.71
CA GLU A 248 -26.80 5.36 -3.86
C GLU A 248 -28.13 5.96 -4.37
N LEU A 249 -28.20 7.30 -4.44
CA LEU A 249 -29.42 8.00 -4.84
C LEU A 249 -29.57 8.01 -6.37
N GLN A 250 -30.69 7.50 -6.88
CA GLN A 250 -30.98 7.38 -8.32
C GLN A 250 -31.94 8.46 -8.83
N ARG A 251 -32.96 8.82 -8.03
CA ARG A 251 -33.95 9.82 -8.47
C ARG A 251 -34.58 10.59 -7.32
N VAL A 252 -34.80 11.88 -7.53
CA VAL A 252 -35.55 12.73 -6.58
C VAL A 252 -36.65 13.52 -7.31
N ASP A 253 -37.92 13.27 -7.00
CA ASP A 253 -39.06 14.00 -7.55
C ASP A 253 -39.86 14.67 -6.42
N ILE A 254 -39.81 16.00 -6.31
CA ILE A 254 -40.48 16.75 -5.24
C ILE A 254 -41.50 17.74 -5.83
N ARG A 255 -42.76 17.62 -5.43
CA ARG A 255 -43.85 18.55 -5.76
C ARG A 255 -44.47 19.08 -4.48
N ALA A 256 -43.93 20.18 -3.97
CA ALA A 256 -44.36 20.80 -2.73
C ALA A 256 -44.30 22.34 -2.80
N PRO A 257 -45.44 23.04 -3.01
CA PRO A 257 -45.45 24.47 -3.31
C PRO A 257 -45.09 25.37 -2.14
N LEU A 258 -45.14 24.85 -0.91
CA LEU A 258 -44.82 25.57 0.33
C LEU A 258 -43.43 25.24 0.89
N LEU A 259 -42.64 24.44 0.18
CA LEU A 259 -41.35 23.94 0.65
C LEU A 259 -40.31 25.06 0.76
N LYS A 260 -39.73 25.24 1.94
CA LYS A 260 -38.73 26.26 2.28
C LYS A 260 -37.32 25.69 2.43
N LYS A 261 -37.18 24.46 2.96
CA LYS A 261 -35.87 23.85 3.26
C LYS A 261 -35.77 22.41 2.77
N ILE A 262 -34.67 22.11 2.08
CA ILE A 262 -34.28 20.74 1.67
C ILE A 262 -32.89 20.42 2.21
N SER A 263 -32.76 19.30 2.90
CA SER A 263 -31.48 18.75 3.33
C SER A 263 -31.36 17.29 2.92
N ILE A 264 -30.39 16.98 2.06
CA ILE A 264 -30.12 15.61 1.62
C ILE A 264 -28.71 15.22 2.05
N TYR A 265 -28.59 14.07 2.70
CA TYR A 265 -27.32 13.47 3.10
C TYR A 265 -27.20 12.07 2.50
N THR A 266 -26.07 11.77 1.85
CA THR A 266 -25.81 10.44 1.28
C THR A 266 -24.44 9.92 1.69
N ASP A 267 -24.36 8.68 2.17
CA ASP A 267 -23.08 8.04 2.53
C ASP A 267 -22.33 7.48 1.32
N PHE A 268 -23.06 7.07 0.27
CA PHE A 268 -22.52 6.38 -0.91
C PHE A 268 -22.65 7.17 -2.22
N GLY A 269 -23.11 8.44 -2.17
CA GLY A 269 -23.20 9.32 -3.33
C GLY A 269 -24.51 9.18 -4.13
N ILE A 270 -24.45 9.52 -5.42
CA ILE A 270 -25.57 9.47 -6.37
C ILE A 270 -25.16 8.65 -7.61
N SER A 271 -26.13 8.04 -8.29
CA SER A 271 -25.87 7.20 -9.45
C SER A 271 -25.50 8.01 -10.70
N ASP A 272 -24.80 7.35 -11.64
CA ASP A 272 -24.40 7.95 -12.92
C ASP A 272 -25.60 8.40 -13.80
N GLU A 273 -26.80 7.88 -13.55
CA GLU A 273 -28.05 8.23 -14.23
C GLU A 273 -28.99 9.09 -13.36
N PHE A 274 -28.45 9.79 -12.35
CA PHE A 274 -29.25 10.54 -11.39
C PHE A 274 -30.18 11.57 -12.06
N SER A 275 -31.47 11.53 -11.71
CA SER A 275 -32.45 12.49 -12.19
C SER A 275 -33.18 13.17 -11.05
N MET A 276 -33.30 14.51 -11.12
CA MET A 276 -34.06 15.27 -10.13
C MET A 276 -35.09 16.17 -10.82
N SER A 277 -36.35 16.05 -10.42
CA SER A 277 -37.46 16.88 -10.91
C SER A 277 -38.13 17.62 -9.76
N TYR A 278 -38.29 18.93 -9.91
CA TYR A 278 -39.07 19.75 -8.97
C TYR A 278 -39.94 20.73 -9.76
N SER A 279 -41.14 20.30 -10.14
CA SER A 279 -42.01 21.12 -10.99
C SER A 279 -42.83 22.16 -10.22
N SER A 280 -42.78 22.23 -8.88
CA SER A 280 -43.64 23.15 -8.09
C SER A 280 -43.16 23.39 -6.65
N ALA A 281 -42.01 24.04 -6.43
CA ALA A 281 -41.54 24.49 -5.10
C ALA A 281 -40.99 25.94 -5.11
N PRO A 282 -41.85 26.96 -5.34
CA PRO A 282 -41.43 28.35 -5.56
C PRO A 282 -40.93 29.10 -4.31
N LYS A 283 -41.06 28.51 -3.11
CA LYS A 283 -40.70 29.13 -1.83
C LYS A 283 -39.41 28.59 -1.20
N LEU A 284 -38.60 27.85 -1.97
CA LEU A 284 -37.38 27.21 -1.46
C LEU A 284 -36.30 28.27 -1.16
N GLU A 285 -35.91 28.38 0.10
CA GLU A 285 -34.91 29.34 0.61
C GLU A 285 -33.56 28.68 0.88
N GLU A 286 -33.55 27.39 1.25
CA GLU A 286 -32.34 26.68 1.69
C GLU A 286 -32.26 25.28 1.05
N LEU A 287 -31.14 25.01 0.36
CA LEU A 287 -30.80 23.71 -0.20
C LEU A 287 -29.42 23.28 0.32
N SER A 288 -29.38 22.24 1.14
CA SER A 288 -28.15 21.69 1.71
C SER A 288 -27.93 20.25 1.24
N TRP A 289 -26.73 19.98 0.76
CA TRP A 289 -26.26 18.64 0.36
C TRP A 289 -24.97 18.29 1.09
N LYS A 290 -24.95 17.15 1.78
CA LYS A 290 -23.78 16.65 2.52
C LYS A 290 -23.47 15.21 2.08
N TRP A 291 -22.18 14.89 1.91
CA TRP A 291 -21.72 13.66 1.24
C TRP A 291 -20.64 12.98 2.09
N GLY A 292 -20.80 11.68 2.34
CA GLY A 292 -19.92 10.91 3.23
C GLY A 292 -18.69 10.29 2.55
N ARG A 293 -18.79 9.84 1.29
CA ARG A 293 -17.71 9.22 0.49
C ARG A 293 -18.10 9.12 -1.00
N CYS A 294 -17.15 9.42 -1.89
CA CYS A 294 -17.07 9.16 -3.34
C CYS A 294 -17.74 10.12 -4.36
N PHE A 295 -17.02 10.23 -5.48
CA PHE A 295 -17.11 11.19 -6.57
C PHE A 295 -17.57 10.49 -7.87
N SER A 296 -18.82 10.72 -8.31
CA SER A 296 -19.33 10.33 -9.63
C SER A 296 -19.75 11.56 -10.45
N ASN A 297 -19.82 11.42 -11.78
CA ASN A 297 -20.09 12.51 -12.73
C ASN A 297 -21.56 12.90 -12.72
N VAL A 298 -21.85 14.21 -12.66
CA VAL A 298 -23.22 14.71 -12.68
C VAL A 298 -23.44 15.63 -13.88
N GLY A 299 -24.29 15.18 -14.80
CA GLY A 299 -24.89 16.04 -15.81
C GLY A 299 -26.09 16.75 -15.19
N PHE A 300 -26.03 18.06 -15.10
CA PHE A 300 -27.12 18.88 -14.57
C PHE A 300 -27.75 19.70 -15.69
N GLY A 301 -29.06 19.55 -15.89
CA GLY A 301 -29.86 20.49 -16.66
C GLY A 301 -30.17 21.75 -15.83
N ILE A 302 -29.99 22.94 -16.43
CA ILE A 302 -30.37 24.31 -16.01
C ILE A 302 -30.70 24.49 -14.50
N TRP A 303 -29.71 24.89 -13.69
CA TRP A 303 -29.92 25.25 -12.27
C TRP A 303 -29.74 26.75 -12.01
N ARG A 304 -30.20 27.16 -10.81
CA ARG A 304 -29.76 28.35 -10.07
C ARG A 304 -29.27 27.89 -8.68
N LEU A 305 -27.96 27.88 -8.46
CA LEU A 305 -27.30 27.59 -7.18
C LEU A 305 -26.91 28.93 -6.55
N SER A 306 -27.30 29.19 -5.29
CA SER A 306 -27.08 30.50 -4.63
C SER A 306 -25.85 30.57 -3.73
N SER A 307 -25.52 29.47 -3.04
CA SER A 307 -24.34 29.39 -2.17
C SER A 307 -23.86 27.93 -2.09
N LEU A 308 -22.55 27.74 -1.99
CA LEU A 308 -21.88 26.46 -1.79
C LEU A 308 -20.97 26.58 -0.56
N THR A 309 -21.15 25.71 0.43
CA THR A 309 -20.28 25.63 1.60
C THR A 309 -19.57 24.28 1.65
N MET A 310 -18.24 24.31 1.77
CA MET A 310 -17.39 23.14 1.89
C MET A 310 -16.81 23.08 3.31
N GLU A 311 -17.11 22.01 4.05
CA GLU A 311 -16.50 21.70 5.35
C GLU A 311 -15.36 20.71 5.14
N MET A 312 -14.13 21.09 5.48
CA MET A 312 -12.95 20.25 5.29
C MET A 312 -12.76 19.35 6.52
N THR A 313 -13.17 18.08 6.43
CA THR A 313 -13.00 17.14 7.54
C THR A 313 -11.54 16.68 7.67
N LYS A 314 -10.95 16.81 8.86
CA LYS A 314 -9.64 16.20 9.17
C LYS A 314 -9.71 14.67 8.95
N PRO A 315 -8.72 14.05 8.27
CA PRO A 315 -8.66 12.60 8.17
C PRO A 315 -8.60 11.98 9.58
N LEU A 316 -9.52 11.07 9.88
CA LEU A 316 -9.48 10.26 11.10
C LEU A 316 -8.28 9.28 11.00
N GLY A 317 -7.13 9.73 11.48
CA GLY A 317 -5.89 8.96 11.44
C GLY A 317 -4.70 9.70 12.05
N GLY A 318 -4.82 10.16 13.30
CA GLY A 318 -3.71 10.75 14.04
C GLY A 318 -4.01 10.74 15.53
N SER A 319 -3.20 10.02 16.29
CA SER A 319 -3.24 9.94 17.75
C SER A 319 -3.25 11.32 18.38
N GLN A 320 -4.17 11.54 19.32
CA GLN A 320 -4.15 12.68 20.24
C GLN A 320 -2.83 12.68 21.01
N LEU A 321 -1.99 13.68 20.77
CA LEU A 321 -1.08 14.19 21.77
C LEU A 321 -1.64 15.52 22.22
N ALA A 322 -2.08 15.52 23.48
CA ALA A 322 -2.30 16.72 24.25
C ALA A 322 -0.98 17.51 24.32
N ASN A 323 -1.07 18.83 24.24
CA ASN A 323 -0.49 19.69 25.26
C ASN A 323 -1.12 21.08 25.19
N ASP A 324 -1.44 21.55 26.39
CA ASP A 324 -1.80 22.90 26.78
C ASP A 324 -0.69 23.90 26.40
N GLU A 325 -1.03 25.14 26.01
CA GLU A 325 -1.01 26.31 26.90
C GLU A 325 -1.18 27.64 26.15
N GLU A 326 -1.85 28.54 26.86
CA GLU A 326 -1.79 30.01 26.81
C GLU A 326 -2.33 30.79 25.60
N SER A 327 -3.59 31.19 25.80
CA SER A 327 -4.16 32.47 25.41
C SER A 327 -3.19 33.66 25.52
N THR A 328 -2.96 34.34 24.40
CA THR A 328 -2.71 35.78 24.40
C THR A 328 -3.67 36.46 23.42
N CYS A 329 -4.51 37.33 23.98
CA CYS A 329 -5.33 38.27 23.26
C CYS A 329 -4.43 39.20 22.43
N LEU A 330 -4.62 39.23 21.11
CA LEU A 330 -4.27 40.39 20.31
C LEU A 330 -5.55 41.03 19.78
N GLN A 331 -5.62 42.33 20.03
CA GLN A 331 -6.78 43.19 19.95
C GLN A 331 -7.43 43.19 18.58
N GLN A 332 -8.76 43.33 18.60
CA GLN A 332 -9.60 43.72 17.48
C GLN A 332 -8.97 44.91 16.72
N GLN A 333 -8.34 44.65 15.58
CA GLN A 333 -8.25 45.64 14.52
C GLN A 333 -9.49 45.48 13.64
N HIS A 334 -10.26 46.56 13.59
CA HIS A 334 -11.46 46.68 12.76
C HIS A 334 -11.15 46.29 11.31
N CYS A 335 -11.75 45.21 10.81
CA CYS A 335 -11.99 45.07 9.39
C CYS A 335 -13.03 46.14 8.98
N PRO A 336 -12.81 46.93 7.92
CA PRO A 336 -13.83 47.84 7.44
C PRO A 336 -15.02 47.01 6.96
N ARG A 337 -16.21 47.29 7.50
CA ARG A 337 -17.47 46.91 6.84
C ARG A 337 -17.50 47.63 5.50
N VAL A 338 -17.38 46.88 4.41
CA VAL A 338 -17.77 47.39 3.09
C VAL A 338 -19.28 47.20 3.01
N ASP A 339 -20.00 48.21 3.50
CA ASP A 339 -21.42 48.36 3.20
C ASP A 339 -21.56 48.65 1.70
N ALA A 340 -22.58 48.05 1.09
CA ALA A 340 -22.91 48.23 -0.29
C ALA A 340 -23.16 49.71 -0.63
N VAL A 341 -22.85 50.08 -1.89
CA VAL A 341 -23.14 51.33 -2.61
C VAL A 341 -21.95 52.29 -2.71
N GLY A 342 -21.32 52.30 -3.89
CA GLY A 342 -20.36 53.32 -4.32
C GLY A 342 -19.11 52.71 -4.94
N VAL A 343 -18.94 52.83 -6.26
CA VAL A 343 -17.65 52.58 -6.92
C VAL A 343 -16.73 53.72 -6.50
N GLU A 344 -15.83 53.48 -5.55
CA GLU A 344 -14.69 54.37 -5.33
C GLU A 344 -13.57 53.93 -6.28
N GLU A 345 -13.20 54.84 -7.19
CA GLU A 345 -12.06 54.70 -8.09
C GLU A 345 -10.77 54.52 -7.26
N CYS A 346 -9.92 53.58 -7.69
CA CYS A 346 -8.62 53.33 -7.07
C CYS A 346 -7.75 54.59 -7.05
N TYR A 347 -7.07 54.86 -5.93
CA TYR A 347 -6.10 55.96 -5.81
C TYR A 347 -4.98 55.83 -6.85
N ALA A 348 -4.40 56.97 -7.26
CA ALA A 348 -3.44 57.10 -8.36
C ALA A 348 -2.16 56.24 -8.27
N ASP A 349 -1.89 55.59 -7.13
CA ASP A 349 -0.77 54.65 -6.91
C ASP A 349 -1.21 53.19 -6.70
N CYS A 350 -2.47 52.84 -6.98
CA CYS A 350 -2.95 51.47 -6.89
C CYS A 350 -2.41 50.62 -8.05
N SER A 351 -1.56 49.66 -7.73
CA SER A 351 -0.96 48.70 -8.69
C SER A 351 -1.95 47.65 -9.21
N CYS A 352 -3.26 47.91 -9.11
CA CYS A 352 -4.33 46.98 -9.40
C CYS A 352 -4.65 46.84 -10.90
N ASP A 353 -4.08 47.69 -11.77
CA ASP A 353 -4.30 47.69 -13.23
C ASP A 353 -3.28 46.85 -14.04
N GLU A 354 -2.45 46.02 -13.40
CA GLU A 354 -1.62 45.02 -14.10
C GLU A 354 -1.70 43.63 -13.44
N PRO A 355 -2.12 42.55 -14.14
CA PRO A 355 -2.06 41.22 -13.58
C PRO A 355 -0.63 40.67 -13.71
N ASN A 356 0.29 41.11 -12.84
CA ASN A 356 1.64 40.58 -12.83
C ASN A 356 1.65 39.20 -12.13
N ASN A 357 1.51 38.14 -12.94
CA ASN A 357 2.00 36.78 -12.67
C ASN A 357 1.53 36.09 -11.36
N TRP A 358 0.40 36.47 -10.77
CA TRP A 358 -0.13 35.80 -9.56
C TRP A 358 -0.35 34.28 -9.74
N ARG A 359 -0.61 33.82 -10.98
CA ARG A 359 -0.72 32.39 -11.32
C ARG A 359 0.58 31.61 -11.15
N SER A 360 1.73 32.27 -11.19
CA SER A 360 3.06 31.67 -11.05
C SER A 360 3.77 32.06 -9.74
N GLN A 361 3.17 32.94 -8.93
CA GLN A 361 3.68 33.27 -7.61
C GLN A 361 3.20 32.26 -6.57
N THR A 362 4.12 31.78 -5.75
CA THR A 362 3.82 30.95 -4.58
C THR A 362 3.64 31.87 -3.38
N VAL A 363 2.40 32.10 -2.96
CA VAL A 363 2.07 32.90 -1.78
C VAL A 363 1.71 31.93 -0.65
N PRO A 364 2.61 31.64 0.31
CA PRO A 364 2.30 30.71 1.39
C PRO A 364 1.20 31.29 2.29
N MET A 365 0.10 30.53 2.45
CA MET A 365 -1.05 30.88 3.28
C MET A 365 -1.22 29.82 4.37
N THR A 366 -0.14 29.54 5.12
CA THR A 366 -0.03 28.41 6.04
C THR A 366 -1.01 28.45 7.22
N ASP A 367 -1.53 29.64 7.56
CA ASP A 367 -2.43 29.84 8.70
C ASP A 367 -3.91 30.11 8.30
N LEU A 368 -4.24 30.04 7.01
CA LEU A 368 -5.58 30.35 6.53
C LEU A 368 -6.55 29.20 6.85
N LYS A 369 -7.51 29.46 7.74
CA LYS A 369 -8.52 28.48 8.19
C LYS A 369 -9.86 28.62 7.50
N GLU A 370 -10.27 29.83 7.16
CA GLU A 370 -11.59 30.10 6.60
C GLU A 370 -11.47 31.03 5.39
N VAL A 371 -12.20 30.73 4.32
CA VAL A 371 -12.24 31.54 3.09
C VAL A 371 -13.69 31.75 2.68
N GLU A 372 -14.08 33.00 2.46
CA GLU A 372 -15.40 33.39 1.95
C GLU A 372 -15.23 34.15 0.63
N ILE A 373 -15.87 33.67 -0.44
CA ILE A 373 -15.83 34.29 -1.77
C ILE A 373 -17.24 34.69 -2.15
N LYS A 374 -17.47 35.97 -2.45
CA LYS A 374 -18.78 36.50 -2.82
C LYS A 374 -18.85 36.84 -4.30
N GLY A 375 -20.00 36.55 -4.91
CA GLY A 375 -20.27 36.89 -6.31
C GLY A 375 -19.43 36.08 -7.30
N PHE A 376 -19.10 34.83 -6.99
CA PHE A 376 -18.30 33.95 -7.83
C PHE A 376 -19.04 33.62 -9.13
N LYS A 377 -18.42 33.91 -10.29
CA LYS A 377 -19.02 33.72 -11.63
C LYS A 377 -18.58 32.42 -12.30
N GLY A 378 -17.51 31.79 -11.80
CA GLY A 378 -16.92 30.58 -12.37
C GLY A 378 -16.05 30.84 -13.60
N GLU A 379 -15.50 32.05 -13.73
CA GLU A 379 -14.56 32.37 -14.80
C GLU A 379 -13.20 31.68 -14.58
N ALA A 380 -12.46 31.41 -15.67
CA ALA A 380 -11.18 30.68 -15.59
C ALA A 380 -10.18 31.31 -14.62
N GLN A 381 -10.20 32.64 -14.45
CA GLN A 381 -9.35 33.36 -13.52
C GLN A 381 -9.75 33.13 -12.05
N GLU A 382 -11.05 33.14 -11.75
CA GLU A 382 -11.57 32.87 -10.40
C GLU A 382 -11.29 31.42 -9.97
N ILE A 383 -11.36 30.49 -10.94
CA ILE A 383 -10.99 29.08 -10.78
C ILE A 383 -9.50 28.91 -10.46
N ASP A 384 -8.63 29.62 -11.17
CA ASP A 384 -7.18 29.56 -10.94
C ASP A 384 -6.79 30.15 -9.58
N LEU A 385 -7.49 31.19 -9.12
CA LEU A 385 -7.27 31.81 -7.80
C LEU A 385 -7.59 30.82 -6.67
N LEU A 386 -8.73 30.13 -6.77
CA LEU A 386 -9.07 29.10 -5.79
C LEU A 386 -8.06 27.96 -5.80
N LYS A 387 -7.61 27.47 -6.96
CA LYS A 387 -6.54 26.44 -7.02
C LYS A 387 -5.27 26.91 -6.31
N LEU A 388 -4.91 28.18 -6.44
CA LEU A 388 -3.77 28.75 -5.74
C LEU A 388 -3.99 28.77 -4.22
N ILE A 389 -5.17 29.15 -3.74
CA ILE A 389 -5.54 29.12 -2.31
C ILE A 389 -5.38 27.71 -1.77
N PHE A 390 -6.03 26.71 -2.38
CA PHE A 390 -5.96 25.33 -1.88
C PHE A 390 -4.57 24.70 -1.96
N ARG A 391 -3.73 25.08 -2.94
CA ARG A 391 -2.32 24.67 -2.99
C ARG A 391 -1.45 25.31 -1.91
N SER A 392 -1.84 26.49 -1.45
CA SER A 392 -1.02 27.32 -0.56
C SER A 392 -1.45 27.24 0.92
N THR A 393 -2.55 26.55 1.21
CA THR A 393 -3.14 26.42 2.55
C THR A 393 -3.14 24.96 3.00
N THR A 394 -2.65 24.67 4.21
CA THR A 394 -2.57 23.29 4.77
C THR A 394 -3.52 23.04 5.95
N ILE A 395 -4.19 24.08 6.45
CA ILE A 395 -5.08 24.01 7.63
C ILE A 395 -6.48 24.57 7.36
N LEU A 396 -6.90 24.60 6.10
CA LEU A 396 -8.18 25.15 5.68
C LEU A 396 -9.32 24.31 6.28
N GLU A 397 -10.16 24.92 7.11
CA GLU A 397 -11.29 24.29 7.81
C GLU A 397 -12.62 24.50 7.08
N ARG A 398 -12.83 25.70 6.51
CA ARG A 398 -14.09 26.06 5.84
C ARG A 398 -13.86 26.94 4.60
N VAL A 399 -14.55 26.62 3.51
CA VAL A 399 -14.64 27.50 2.32
C VAL A 399 -16.10 27.73 1.97
N THR A 400 -16.50 28.99 1.89
CA THR A 400 -17.84 29.43 1.50
C THR A 400 -17.74 30.20 0.19
N ILE A 401 -18.53 29.80 -0.81
CA ILE A 401 -18.57 30.44 -2.13
C ILE A 401 -20.02 30.83 -2.41
N ASP A 402 -20.30 32.13 -2.39
CA ASP A 402 -21.56 32.71 -2.80
C ASP A 402 -21.50 33.03 -4.30
N LEU A 403 -22.45 32.49 -5.05
CA LEU A 403 -22.44 32.53 -6.51
C LEU A 403 -23.15 33.78 -7.04
N TYR A 404 -22.66 34.34 -8.14
CA TYR A 404 -23.30 35.50 -8.77
C TYR A 404 -24.64 35.11 -9.41
N HIS A 405 -25.69 35.86 -9.10
CA HIS A 405 -27.11 35.53 -9.28
C HIS A 405 -27.62 35.23 -10.71
N LYS A 406 -26.80 35.19 -11.76
CA LYS A 406 -27.32 35.10 -13.13
C LYS A 406 -26.84 34.01 -14.08
N GLU A 407 -25.70 33.32 -13.94
CA GLU A 407 -25.22 32.53 -15.09
C GLU A 407 -24.20 31.39 -14.82
N CYS A 408 -24.08 30.86 -13.60
CA CYS A 408 -23.15 29.75 -13.37
C CYS A 408 -23.68 28.40 -13.89
N ASN A 409 -22.90 27.73 -14.75
CA ASN A 409 -23.11 26.32 -15.09
C ASN A 409 -22.71 25.44 -13.89
N PRO A 410 -23.65 24.74 -13.23
CA PRO A 410 -23.39 23.96 -12.02
C PRO A 410 -22.37 22.84 -12.25
N SER A 411 -22.40 22.19 -13.41
CA SER A 411 -21.47 21.10 -13.72
C SER A 411 -20.00 21.53 -13.72
N SER A 412 -19.72 22.79 -14.11
CA SER A 412 -18.37 23.36 -14.06
C SER A 412 -17.91 23.61 -12.63
N VAL A 413 -18.80 24.13 -11.77
CA VAL A 413 -18.51 24.41 -10.36
C VAL A 413 -18.33 23.11 -9.55
N PHE A 414 -19.12 22.07 -9.82
CA PHE A 414 -18.98 20.77 -9.16
C PHE A 414 -17.74 19.98 -9.60
N LYS A 415 -17.39 20.00 -10.90
CA LYS A 415 -16.13 19.43 -11.39
C LYS A 415 -14.93 20.14 -10.75
N PHE A 416 -15.00 21.46 -10.66
CA PHE A 416 -14.00 22.28 -10.01
C PHE A 416 -13.80 21.93 -8.53
N CYS A 417 -14.88 21.81 -7.73
CA CYS A 417 -14.78 21.46 -6.32
C CYS A 417 -14.16 20.06 -6.08
N ARG A 418 -14.38 19.13 -7.00
CA ARG A 418 -13.75 17.80 -7.01
C ARG A 418 -12.25 17.88 -7.25
N ASP A 419 -11.84 18.59 -8.31
CA ASP A 419 -10.43 18.70 -8.70
C ASP A 419 -9.63 19.38 -7.56
N VAL A 420 -10.21 20.43 -6.97
CA VAL A 420 -9.59 21.18 -5.87
C VAL A 420 -9.54 20.41 -4.55
N GLY A 421 -10.59 19.65 -4.21
CA GLY A 421 -10.56 18.78 -3.03
C GLY A 421 -9.51 17.68 -3.14
N THR A 422 -9.27 17.17 -4.35
CA THR A 422 -8.23 16.17 -4.61
C THR A 422 -6.83 16.78 -4.50
N ASP A 423 -6.62 17.96 -5.10
CA ASP A 423 -5.36 18.71 -5.00
C ASP A 423 -5.02 19.06 -3.55
N TYR A 424 -6.01 19.40 -2.71
CA TYR A 424 -5.81 19.68 -1.29
C TYR A 424 -5.36 18.46 -0.50
N ILE A 425 -5.96 17.29 -0.72
CA ILE A 425 -5.55 16.04 -0.06
C ILE A 425 -4.10 15.71 -0.44
N ILE A 426 -3.77 15.79 -1.74
CA ILE A 426 -2.41 15.54 -2.23
C ILE A 426 -1.43 16.54 -1.63
N ALA A 427 -1.77 17.82 -1.57
CA ALA A 427 -0.92 18.86 -0.97
C ALA A 427 -0.68 18.61 0.52
N ASN A 428 -1.71 18.19 1.27
CA ASN A 428 -1.59 17.84 2.68
C ASN A 428 -0.73 16.58 2.89
N ASP A 429 -0.91 15.55 2.07
CA ASP A 429 -0.09 14.33 2.12
C ASP A 429 1.39 14.64 1.81
N ILE A 430 1.66 15.50 0.82
CA ILE A 430 3.01 15.99 0.50
C ILE A 430 3.58 16.79 1.67
N HIS A 431 2.79 17.65 2.30
CA HIS A 431 3.21 18.43 3.44
C HIS A 431 3.59 17.53 4.63
N GLU A 432 2.77 16.54 4.95
CA GLU A 432 3.07 15.55 6.01
C GLU A 432 4.33 14.74 5.68
N LEU A 433 4.54 14.37 4.41
CA LEU A 433 5.75 13.70 3.96
C LEU A 433 6.98 14.59 4.13
N ASN A 434 6.91 15.85 3.74
CA ASN A 434 8.00 16.82 3.88
C ASN A 434 8.37 17.02 5.35
N GLN A 435 7.39 17.16 6.25
CA GLN A 435 7.66 17.23 7.69
C GLN A 435 8.41 15.99 8.21
N LYS A 436 8.03 14.79 7.76
CA LYS A 436 8.74 13.55 8.12
C LYS A 436 10.16 13.53 7.56
N LEU A 437 10.36 14.00 6.32
CA LEU A 437 11.68 14.09 5.69
C LEU A 437 12.57 15.10 6.41
N ASP A 438 12.04 16.26 6.77
CA ASP A 438 12.75 17.29 7.53
C ASP A 438 13.17 16.76 8.91
N GLY A 439 12.29 16.02 9.59
CA GLY A 439 12.63 15.32 10.84
C GLY A 439 13.77 14.31 10.67
N ILE A 440 13.78 13.54 9.57
CA ILE A 440 14.89 12.61 9.25
C ILE A 440 16.18 13.39 8.96
N TYR A 441 16.10 14.51 8.25
CA TYR A 441 17.27 15.35 7.93
C TYR A 441 17.90 15.91 9.21
N GLN A 442 17.08 16.48 10.09
CA GLN A 442 17.52 17.01 11.39
C GLN A 442 18.16 15.92 12.26
N GLU A 443 17.55 14.73 12.33
CA GLU A 443 18.14 13.61 13.06
C GLU A 443 19.47 13.14 12.44
N GLY A 444 19.54 13.13 11.11
CA GLY A 444 20.77 12.85 10.36
C GLY A 444 21.90 13.84 10.69
N GLU A 445 21.59 15.13 10.77
CA GLU A 445 22.56 16.16 11.19
C GLU A 445 23.02 15.97 12.64
N ARG A 446 22.10 15.66 13.57
CA ARG A 446 22.42 15.38 14.98
C ARG A 446 23.33 14.16 15.15
N LEU A 447 23.14 13.14 14.33
CA LEU A 447 23.99 11.95 14.28
C LEU A 447 25.28 12.15 13.47
N HIS A 448 25.53 13.36 12.96
CA HIS A 448 26.66 13.70 12.10
C HIS A 448 26.76 12.81 10.85
N LEU A 449 25.63 12.31 10.35
CA LEU A 449 25.55 11.53 9.12
C LEU A 449 25.74 12.46 7.92
N LYS A 450 26.93 12.46 7.33
CA LYS A 450 27.17 13.17 6.08
C LYS A 450 26.65 12.32 4.92
N PRO A 451 25.91 12.90 3.95
CA PRO A 451 25.61 12.20 2.70
C PRO A 451 26.95 11.88 2.03
N VAL A 452 27.30 10.61 2.05
CA VAL A 452 28.55 10.15 1.45
C VAL A 452 28.36 10.23 -0.06
N LEU A 453 29.05 11.18 -0.70
CA LEU A 453 29.27 11.09 -2.15
C LEU A 453 29.92 9.72 -2.40
N GLU A 454 29.37 8.95 -3.34
CA GLU A 454 29.69 7.55 -3.66
C GLU A 454 31.21 7.24 -3.71
N ASP A 455 32.03 8.27 -3.92
CA ASP A 455 33.49 8.21 -4.02
C ASP A 455 34.26 8.11 -2.70
N GLN A 456 33.70 8.50 -1.54
CA GLN A 456 34.48 8.48 -0.28
C GLN A 456 34.55 7.10 0.40
N ILE A 457 33.51 6.27 0.31
CA ILE A 457 33.57 4.85 0.75
C ILE A 457 34.50 4.04 -0.17
N ARG A 458 34.53 4.36 -1.48
CA ARG A 458 35.45 3.75 -2.45
C ARG A 458 36.91 3.91 -2.05
N LEU A 459 37.29 5.03 -1.42
CA LEU A 459 38.68 5.34 -1.10
C LEU A 459 39.17 4.74 0.23
N TYR A 460 38.30 4.53 1.22
CA TYR A 460 38.72 4.11 2.57
C TYR A 460 38.90 2.59 2.72
N GLN A 461 38.15 1.77 1.98
CA GLN A 461 38.20 0.29 2.11
C GLN A 461 39.22 -0.40 1.18
N ILE A 462 39.77 0.29 0.17
CA ILE A 462 40.71 -0.28 -0.81
C ILE A 462 42.17 -0.28 -0.31
N ARG A 463 42.51 0.54 0.70
CA ARG A 463 43.90 0.67 1.20
C ARG A 463 44.45 -0.58 1.92
N LEU A 464 43.62 -1.56 2.27
CA LEU A 464 44.00 -2.68 3.15
C LEU A 464 44.53 -3.95 2.45
N ASN A 465 44.47 -4.06 1.11
CA ASN A 465 44.84 -5.30 0.40
C ASN A 465 46.09 -5.19 -0.50
N LEU A 466 46.93 -4.16 -0.33
CA LEU A 466 48.13 -3.94 -1.17
C LEU A 466 49.36 -4.78 -0.80
N ASP A 467 49.25 -5.69 0.16
CA ASP A 467 50.38 -6.52 0.62
C ASP A 467 50.19 -7.96 0.15
N VAL A 468 50.67 -8.26 -1.06
CA VAL A 468 50.64 -9.62 -1.59
C VAL A 468 51.97 -9.90 -2.29
N SER A 469 52.91 -10.48 -1.55
CA SER A 469 53.98 -11.29 -2.15
C SER A 469 53.32 -12.43 -2.94
N PRO A 470 53.83 -12.84 -4.11
CA PRO A 470 53.35 -14.02 -4.82
C PRO A 470 53.79 -15.32 -4.13
N ASP A 471 53.80 -15.40 -2.80
CA ASP A 471 54.18 -16.61 -2.07
C ASP A 471 53.24 -17.76 -2.45
N LEU A 472 53.82 -18.93 -2.73
CA LEU A 472 53.06 -20.15 -2.98
C LEU A 472 52.52 -20.66 -1.64
N GLU A 473 51.21 -20.60 -1.42
CA GLU A 473 50.62 -21.41 -0.35
C GLU A 473 50.83 -22.89 -0.73
N PRO A 474 51.24 -23.78 0.20
CA PRO A 474 51.50 -25.20 -0.09
C PRO A 474 50.25 -25.98 -0.54
N ASP A 475 49.07 -25.36 -0.47
CA ASP A 475 47.76 -25.98 -0.65
C ASP A 475 47.07 -25.55 -1.99
N ILE A 476 47.83 -25.24 -3.05
CA ILE A 476 47.25 -24.97 -4.39
C ILE A 476 46.91 -26.29 -5.08
N VAL A 477 45.65 -26.70 -5.04
CA VAL A 477 45.28 -28.08 -5.34
C VAL A 477 44.19 -28.20 -6.40
N GLY A 478 44.30 -29.27 -7.18
CA GLY A 478 43.35 -29.75 -8.17
C GLY A 478 44.09 -30.27 -9.40
N ARG A 479 43.69 -31.42 -9.93
CA ARG A 479 44.30 -31.95 -11.17
C ARG A 479 44.04 -31.01 -12.34
N GLU A 480 42.87 -30.38 -12.35
CA GLU A 480 42.50 -29.36 -13.34
C GLU A 480 43.36 -28.10 -13.21
N VAL A 481 43.64 -27.63 -11.99
CA VAL A 481 44.50 -26.45 -11.78
C VAL A 481 45.93 -26.71 -12.24
N GLU A 482 46.46 -27.92 -12.06
CA GLU A 482 47.77 -28.31 -12.61
C GLU A 482 47.74 -28.33 -14.14
N SER A 483 46.71 -28.94 -14.73
CA SER A 483 46.51 -29.00 -16.17
C SER A 483 46.37 -27.61 -16.80
N ASP A 484 45.62 -26.70 -16.17
CA ASP A 484 45.43 -25.32 -16.61
C ASP A 484 46.75 -24.53 -16.53
N CYS A 485 47.52 -24.74 -15.45
CA CYS A 485 48.85 -24.18 -15.30
C CYS A 485 49.80 -24.68 -16.41
N ASP A 486 49.83 -25.99 -16.65
CA ASP A 486 50.64 -26.60 -17.70
C ASP A 486 50.27 -26.08 -19.09
N SER A 487 48.97 -25.97 -19.37
CA SER A 487 48.46 -25.42 -20.64
C SER A 487 48.92 -23.98 -20.84
N LEU A 488 48.81 -23.13 -19.82
CA LEU A 488 49.27 -21.74 -19.86
C LEU A 488 50.80 -21.65 -20.03
N ILE A 489 51.56 -22.51 -19.35
CA ILE A 489 53.02 -22.56 -19.48
C ILE A 489 53.44 -22.95 -20.90
N GLU A 490 52.78 -23.95 -21.50
CA GLU A 490 53.02 -24.34 -22.90
C GLU A 490 52.67 -23.22 -23.88
N LEU A 491 51.61 -22.45 -23.63
CA LEU A 491 51.27 -21.29 -24.44
C LEU A 491 52.29 -20.15 -24.30
N LEU A 492 52.80 -19.92 -23.10
CA LEU A 492 53.82 -18.89 -22.85
C LEU A 492 55.15 -19.19 -23.57
N LYS A 493 55.48 -20.48 -23.76
CA LYS A 493 56.69 -20.93 -24.48
C LYS A 493 56.63 -20.70 -25.98
N ARG A 494 55.45 -20.62 -26.59
CA ARG A 494 55.30 -20.48 -28.04
C ARG A 494 55.91 -19.16 -28.54
N GLU A 495 56.77 -19.24 -29.55
CA GLU A 495 57.46 -18.08 -30.14
C GLU A 495 56.77 -17.55 -31.40
N ASP A 496 55.84 -18.32 -31.97
CA ASP A 496 55.13 -18.08 -33.23
C ASP A 496 53.84 -17.25 -33.08
N ILE A 497 53.57 -16.70 -31.90
CA ILE A 497 52.34 -15.93 -31.64
C ILE A 497 52.46 -14.53 -32.28
N PRO A 498 51.58 -14.17 -33.24
CA PRO A 498 51.65 -12.89 -33.94
C PRO A 498 51.47 -11.72 -32.96
N SER A 499 52.49 -10.86 -32.92
CA SER A 499 52.56 -9.69 -32.05
C SER A 499 52.20 -8.44 -32.85
N ARG A 500 51.20 -7.68 -32.42
CA ARG A 500 50.92 -6.32 -32.90
C ARG A 500 50.60 -5.42 -31.72
N PRO A 501 51.33 -4.32 -31.45
CA PRO A 501 52.74 -4.03 -31.72
C PRO A 501 53.68 -4.46 -30.56
N ASN A 502 53.14 -4.96 -29.45
CA ASN A 502 53.88 -5.21 -28.21
C ASN A 502 53.75 -6.66 -27.75
N HIS A 503 54.62 -7.07 -26.81
CA HIS A 503 54.73 -8.42 -26.27
C HIS A 503 53.37 -9.12 -26.06
N PRO A 504 53.23 -10.42 -26.34
CA PRO A 504 51.93 -11.09 -26.28
C PRO A 504 51.32 -11.04 -24.87
N LEU A 505 50.05 -10.62 -24.79
CA LEU A 505 49.29 -10.48 -23.55
C LEU A 505 48.30 -11.63 -23.37
N PHE A 506 48.38 -12.31 -22.23
CA PHE A 506 47.50 -13.43 -21.86
C PHE A 506 46.63 -13.00 -20.69
N ALA A 507 45.36 -13.39 -20.68
CA ALA A 507 44.44 -13.03 -19.61
C ALA A 507 43.85 -14.26 -18.92
N ILE A 508 43.92 -14.29 -17.59
CA ILE A 508 43.22 -15.23 -16.73
C ILE A 508 41.93 -14.56 -16.26
N ILE A 509 40.79 -15.11 -16.67
CA ILE A 509 39.45 -14.56 -16.44
C ILE A 509 38.65 -15.50 -15.55
N GLY A 510 37.83 -14.95 -14.67
CA GLY A 510 36.97 -15.74 -13.79
C GLY A 510 36.36 -14.93 -12.66
N THR A 511 35.43 -15.56 -11.95
CA THR A 511 34.61 -14.91 -10.90
C THR A 511 35.44 -14.63 -9.63
N ILE A 512 34.86 -13.91 -8.67
CA ILE A 512 35.55 -13.66 -7.40
C ILE A 512 35.76 -14.96 -6.60
N GLY A 513 36.96 -15.11 -6.03
CA GLY A 513 37.28 -16.26 -5.17
C GLY A 513 37.49 -17.58 -5.91
N VAL A 514 37.44 -17.60 -7.25
CA VAL A 514 37.65 -18.80 -8.09
C VAL A 514 39.10 -19.28 -8.14
N GLY A 515 40.08 -18.42 -7.81
CA GLY A 515 41.49 -18.78 -7.76
C GLY A 515 42.39 -18.20 -8.87
N LYS A 516 41.94 -17.16 -9.60
CA LYS A 516 42.75 -16.51 -10.66
C LYS A 516 44.16 -16.12 -10.21
N THR A 517 44.25 -15.35 -9.12
CA THR A 517 45.52 -14.91 -8.53
C THR A 517 46.38 -16.11 -8.13
N THR A 518 45.77 -17.17 -7.61
CA THR A 518 46.47 -18.41 -7.24
C THR A 518 47.05 -19.13 -8.46
N LEU A 519 46.29 -19.24 -9.55
CA LEU A 519 46.77 -19.80 -10.81
C LEU A 519 47.91 -18.96 -11.40
N ALA A 520 47.76 -17.64 -11.40
CA ALA A 520 48.81 -16.71 -11.84
C ALA A 520 50.10 -16.84 -11.02
N ARG A 521 50.02 -17.02 -9.68
CA ARG A 521 51.19 -17.30 -8.83
C ARG A 521 51.86 -18.61 -9.23
N LYS A 522 51.09 -19.67 -9.46
CA LYS A 522 51.62 -20.97 -9.88
C LYS A 522 52.37 -20.88 -11.21
N VAL A 523 51.80 -20.17 -12.18
CA VAL A 523 52.45 -19.87 -13.47
C VAL A 523 53.71 -19.05 -13.26
N TYR A 524 53.67 -18.00 -12.43
CA TYR A 524 54.82 -17.14 -12.12
C TYR A 524 56.01 -17.95 -11.59
N HIS A 525 55.78 -18.88 -10.67
CA HIS A 525 56.83 -19.73 -10.10
C HIS A 525 57.32 -20.79 -11.07
N LYS A 526 56.42 -21.49 -11.76
CA LYS A 526 56.77 -22.52 -12.77
C LYS A 526 57.52 -21.93 -13.98
N ALA A 527 57.39 -20.62 -14.19
CA ALA A 527 58.08 -19.86 -15.24
C ALA A 527 59.50 -19.38 -14.88
N GLU A 528 60.06 -19.78 -13.73
CA GLU A 528 61.37 -19.36 -13.26
C GLU A 528 62.50 -19.52 -14.26
N THR A 529 62.56 -20.67 -14.90
CA THR A 529 63.65 -21.00 -15.84
C THR A 529 63.42 -20.46 -17.24
N MET A 530 62.24 -19.86 -17.51
CA MET A 530 61.83 -19.42 -18.85
C MET A 530 62.13 -17.95 -19.14
N PHE A 531 62.23 -17.14 -18.07
CA PHE A 531 62.39 -15.68 -18.13
C PHE A 531 63.52 -15.23 -17.21
N GLU A 532 64.32 -14.28 -17.68
CA GLU A 532 65.44 -13.71 -16.91
C GLU A 532 64.95 -12.88 -15.73
N THR A 533 63.79 -12.23 -15.90
CA THR A 533 63.16 -11.40 -14.87
C THR A 533 61.67 -11.68 -14.84
N ARG A 534 61.08 -11.69 -13.65
CA ARG A 534 59.64 -11.85 -13.46
C ARG A 534 59.18 -10.76 -12.51
N VAL A 535 58.15 -10.02 -12.89
CA VAL A 535 57.64 -8.91 -12.09
C VAL A 535 56.16 -9.10 -11.86
N TRP A 536 55.75 -9.07 -10.60
CA TRP A 536 54.36 -9.07 -10.17
C TRP A 536 53.95 -7.66 -9.80
N VAL A 537 52.92 -7.13 -10.46
CA VAL A 537 52.42 -5.77 -10.27
C VAL A 537 50.97 -5.82 -9.84
N HIS A 538 50.64 -5.01 -8.84
CA HIS A 538 49.26 -4.70 -8.48
C HIS A 538 49.08 -3.18 -8.46
N VAL A 539 48.03 -2.71 -9.12
CA VAL A 539 47.72 -1.28 -9.26
C VAL A 539 46.42 -1.01 -8.52
N SER A 540 46.42 0.00 -7.65
CA SER A 540 45.20 0.43 -6.97
C SER A 540 44.17 0.95 -7.97
N LYS A 541 42.88 0.81 -7.66
CA LYS A 541 41.80 1.21 -8.58
C LYS A 541 41.80 2.69 -8.96
N ASP A 542 42.20 3.55 -8.02
CA ASP A 542 42.34 4.99 -8.27
C ASP A 542 43.58 5.34 -9.10
N LEU A 543 44.36 4.32 -9.50
CA LEU A 543 45.63 4.40 -10.23
C LEU A 543 46.72 5.20 -9.52
N ARG A 544 46.54 5.54 -8.23
CA ARG A 544 47.49 6.40 -7.50
C ARG A 544 48.63 5.62 -6.87
N HIS A 545 48.40 4.36 -6.52
CA HIS A 545 49.38 3.53 -5.84
C HIS A 545 49.65 2.26 -6.66
N MET A 546 50.91 1.86 -6.66
CA MET A 546 51.37 0.64 -7.29
C MET A 546 52.27 -0.11 -6.31
N SER A 547 52.08 -1.42 -6.24
CA SER A 547 52.99 -2.34 -5.58
C SER A 547 53.59 -3.28 -6.61
N MET A 548 54.89 -3.52 -6.50
CA MET A 548 55.64 -4.37 -7.41
C MET A 548 56.51 -5.34 -6.62
N TRP A 549 56.68 -6.53 -7.17
CA TRP A 549 57.50 -7.57 -6.60
C TRP A 549 58.29 -8.28 -7.70
N SER A 550 59.58 -8.51 -7.47
CA SER A 550 60.46 -9.22 -8.40
C SER A 550 61.51 -10.01 -7.62
N GLY A 551 61.42 -11.34 -7.63
CA GLY A 551 62.36 -12.22 -6.92
C GLY A 551 62.27 -12.06 -5.41
N GLU A 552 63.14 -11.25 -4.80
CA GLU A 552 63.07 -10.90 -3.37
C GLU A 552 62.82 -9.39 -3.14
N GLY A 553 62.77 -8.59 -4.21
CA GLY A 553 62.58 -7.14 -4.14
C GLY A 553 61.11 -6.76 -4.09
N PHE A 554 60.70 -6.09 -3.00
CA PHE A 554 59.36 -5.49 -2.85
C PHE A 554 59.44 -3.97 -2.90
N SER A 555 58.54 -3.34 -3.67
CA SER A 555 58.42 -1.89 -3.76
C SER A 555 56.95 -1.48 -3.77
N LYS A 556 56.62 -0.42 -3.01
CA LYS A 556 55.26 0.14 -2.92
C LYS A 556 55.35 1.66 -2.82
N GLY A 557 54.51 2.36 -3.58
CA GLY A 557 54.48 3.81 -3.55
C GLY A 557 53.53 4.40 -4.58
N GLU A 558 53.68 5.69 -4.85
CA GLU A 558 52.92 6.37 -5.90
C GLU A 558 53.25 5.83 -7.28
N THR A 559 52.22 5.66 -8.11
CA THR A 559 52.33 5.04 -9.44
C THR A 559 53.39 5.69 -10.32
N ALA A 560 53.47 7.02 -10.34
CA ALA A 560 54.45 7.73 -11.17
C ALA A 560 55.91 7.36 -10.82
N GLY A 561 56.22 7.23 -9.53
CA GLY A 561 57.54 6.79 -9.08
C GLY A 561 57.81 5.32 -9.37
N GLN A 562 56.79 4.47 -9.21
CA GLN A 562 56.90 3.03 -9.45
C GLN A 562 57.04 2.69 -10.94
N GLN A 563 56.45 3.47 -11.84
CA GLN A 563 56.59 3.32 -13.29
C GLN A 563 58.05 3.45 -13.77
N ALA A 564 58.80 4.40 -13.21
CA ALA A 564 60.21 4.59 -13.53
C ALA A 564 61.03 3.37 -13.07
N LEU A 565 60.74 2.88 -11.86
CA LEU A 565 61.39 1.68 -11.31
C LEU A 565 61.04 0.42 -12.13
N LEU A 566 59.77 0.25 -12.51
CA LEU A 566 59.34 -0.86 -13.36
C LEU A 566 60.11 -0.88 -14.67
N ARG A 567 60.29 0.28 -15.32
CA ARG A 567 61.06 0.39 -16.55
C ARG A 567 62.49 -0.12 -16.35
N THR A 568 63.14 0.24 -15.24
CA THR A 568 64.51 -0.24 -14.96
C THR A 568 64.59 -1.76 -14.76
N TRP A 569 63.54 -2.39 -14.23
CA TRP A 569 63.49 -3.85 -14.03
C TRP A 569 63.23 -4.60 -15.34
N LEU A 570 62.50 -4.01 -16.28
CA LEU A 570 62.14 -4.66 -17.54
C LEU A 570 63.16 -4.41 -18.67
N GLN A 571 63.87 -3.29 -18.64
CA GLN A 571 64.70 -2.84 -19.75
C GLN A 571 65.83 -3.82 -20.08
N GLY A 572 65.81 -4.35 -21.31
CA GLY A 572 66.85 -5.25 -21.83
C GLY A 572 66.74 -6.71 -21.40
N TYR A 573 65.80 -7.05 -20.52
CA TYR A 573 65.60 -8.42 -20.03
C TYR A 573 64.44 -9.13 -20.74
N LYS A 574 64.54 -10.45 -20.85
CA LYS A 574 63.40 -11.31 -21.23
C LYS A 574 62.52 -11.52 -20.01
N PHE A 575 61.36 -10.86 -19.97
CA PHE A 575 60.55 -10.80 -18.75
C PHE A 575 59.20 -11.53 -18.83
N LEU A 576 58.68 -11.91 -17.66
CA LEU A 576 57.24 -12.18 -17.45
C LEU A 576 56.65 -11.09 -16.53
N LEU A 577 55.73 -10.30 -17.04
CA LEU A 577 55.03 -9.25 -16.28
C LEU A 577 53.64 -9.76 -15.91
N VAL A 578 53.39 -9.99 -14.62
CA VAL A 578 52.07 -10.36 -14.11
C VAL A 578 51.38 -9.15 -13.52
N ILE A 579 50.20 -8.80 -14.04
CA ILE A 579 49.38 -7.69 -13.53
C ILE A 579 48.13 -8.27 -12.87
N ASP A 580 48.06 -8.21 -11.54
CA ASP A 580 47.01 -8.86 -10.77
C ASP A 580 45.83 -7.93 -10.44
N ASP A 581 44.62 -8.47 -10.60
CA ASP A 581 43.31 -7.84 -10.36
C ASP A 581 43.11 -6.56 -11.19
N VAL A 582 43.24 -6.67 -12.52
CA VAL A 582 43.05 -5.57 -13.47
C VAL A 582 41.57 -5.22 -13.61
N TRP A 583 41.25 -3.95 -13.36
CA TRP A 583 39.88 -3.41 -13.34
C TRP A 583 39.46 -2.72 -14.62
N GLY A 584 40.41 -2.14 -15.36
CA GLY A 584 40.15 -1.34 -16.55
C GLY A 584 41.35 -1.29 -17.49
N GLU A 585 41.09 -0.96 -18.75
CA GLU A 585 42.10 -0.86 -19.82
C GLU A 585 43.11 0.27 -19.59
N ASN A 586 42.71 1.28 -18.82
CA ASN A 586 43.56 2.41 -18.40
C ASN A 586 44.79 2.00 -17.59
N VAL A 587 44.78 0.81 -16.97
CA VAL A 587 45.97 0.23 -16.33
C VAL A 587 47.05 -0.12 -17.38
N TRP A 588 46.64 -0.39 -18.62
CA TRP A 588 47.54 -0.69 -19.74
C TRP A 588 47.85 0.55 -20.56
N ASP A 589 46.84 1.09 -21.26
CA ASP A 589 46.93 2.06 -22.36
C ASP A 589 47.55 3.42 -21.97
N GLY A 590 47.76 3.67 -20.68
CA GLY A 590 48.41 4.89 -20.19
C GLY A 590 49.40 4.69 -19.05
N LEU A 591 49.61 3.46 -18.57
CA LEU A 591 50.29 3.26 -17.28
C LEU A 591 51.39 2.20 -17.29
N LEU A 592 51.24 1.08 -18.01
CA LEU A 592 52.23 0.00 -18.02
C LEU A 592 52.78 -0.32 -19.41
N GLU A 593 52.07 0.06 -20.47
CA GLU A 593 52.44 -0.32 -21.84
C GLU A 593 53.82 0.22 -22.24
N ILE A 594 54.12 1.48 -21.94
CA ILE A 594 55.38 2.14 -22.32
C ILE A 594 56.58 1.44 -21.65
N GLN A 595 56.44 1.03 -20.40
CA GLN A 595 57.48 0.37 -19.63
C GLN A 595 57.73 -1.03 -20.19
N ALA A 596 56.67 -1.76 -20.53
CA ALA A 596 56.75 -3.09 -21.11
C ALA A 596 57.44 -3.12 -22.48
N GLN A 597 57.33 -2.06 -23.29
CA GLN A 597 57.99 -1.95 -24.62
C GLN A 597 59.52 -2.03 -24.58
N HIS A 598 60.15 -1.81 -23.44
CA HIS A 598 61.61 -1.80 -23.30
C HIS A 598 62.20 -3.19 -23.04
N GLY A 599 61.36 -4.23 -22.98
CA GLY A 599 61.80 -5.62 -22.83
C GLY A 599 62.46 -6.21 -24.06
N SER A 600 63.20 -7.29 -23.86
CA SER A 600 63.76 -8.05 -24.99
C SER A 600 62.71 -8.92 -25.66
N HIS A 601 63.02 -9.39 -26.87
CA HIS A 601 62.18 -10.33 -27.61
C HIS A 601 61.92 -11.60 -26.78
N GLY A 602 60.71 -12.14 -26.85
CA GLY A 602 60.31 -13.29 -26.03
C GLY A 602 59.70 -12.93 -24.67
N SER A 603 59.63 -11.65 -24.30
CA SER A 603 58.90 -11.22 -23.09
C SER A 603 57.38 -11.47 -23.22
N ARG A 604 56.70 -11.66 -22.09
CA ARG A 604 55.28 -12.04 -22.01
C ARG A 604 54.58 -11.24 -20.92
N ILE A 605 53.29 -10.94 -21.13
CA ILE A 605 52.45 -10.26 -20.14
C ILE A 605 51.29 -11.17 -19.77
N LEU A 606 51.03 -11.32 -18.48
CA LEU A 606 49.92 -12.10 -17.93
C LEU A 606 49.07 -11.19 -17.06
N ILE A 607 47.77 -11.12 -17.31
CA ILE A 607 46.85 -10.33 -16.49
C ILE A 607 45.84 -11.24 -15.81
N THR A 608 45.40 -10.87 -14.60
CA THR A 608 44.21 -11.47 -14.00
C THR A 608 43.10 -10.43 -13.99
N THR A 609 41.90 -10.79 -14.44
CA THR A 609 40.76 -9.88 -14.41
C THR A 609 39.45 -10.62 -14.17
N ARG A 610 38.45 -9.89 -13.69
CA ARG A 610 37.08 -10.39 -13.55
C ARG A 610 36.24 -10.11 -14.78
N ASN A 611 36.71 -9.26 -15.70
CA ASN A 611 35.93 -8.78 -16.82
C ASN A 611 36.63 -9.11 -18.14
N GLU A 612 36.04 -10.01 -18.92
CA GLU A 612 36.57 -10.40 -20.22
C GLU A 612 36.67 -9.24 -21.21
N HIS A 613 35.76 -8.26 -21.14
CA HIS A 613 35.82 -7.08 -22.01
C HIS A 613 37.06 -6.22 -21.73
N VAL A 614 37.56 -6.21 -20.49
CA VAL A 614 38.81 -5.50 -20.16
C VAL A 614 39.99 -6.22 -20.82
N ALA A 615 40.06 -7.55 -20.72
CA ALA A 615 41.11 -8.33 -21.36
C ALA A 615 41.12 -8.17 -22.89
N ARG A 616 39.94 -8.22 -23.54
CA ARG A 616 39.82 -8.03 -24.98
C ARG A 616 40.25 -6.64 -25.43
N ARG A 617 39.86 -5.58 -24.69
CA ARG A 617 40.24 -4.21 -25.03
C ARG A 617 41.72 -3.93 -24.84
N MET A 618 42.35 -4.55 -23.84
CA MET A 618 43.82 -4.56 -23.66
C MET A 618 44.57 -5.39 -24.72
N GLY A 619 43.87 -5.99 -25.69
CA GLY A 619 44.50 -6.75 -26.78
C GLY A 619 45.01 -8.14 -26.37
N ALA A 620 44.39 -8.79 -25.38
CA ALA A 620 44.77 -10.14 -24.97
C ALA A 620 44.68 -11.13 -26.15
N VAL A 621 45.78 -11.82 -26.44
CA VAL A 621 45.88 -12.84 -27.51
C VAL A 621 45.29 -14.18 -27.08
N HIS A 622 45.17 -14.42 -25.77
CA HIS A 622 44.59 -15.62 -25.21
C HIS A 622 43.77 -15.29 -23.95
N LEU A 623 42.59 -15.89 -23.87
CA LEU A 623 41.64 -15.73 -22.76
C LEU A 623 41.46 -17.09 -22.08
N HIS A 624 42.04 -17.24 -20.90
CA HIS A 624 41.96 -18.46 -20.10
C HIS A 624 40.88 -18.32 -19.02
N HIS A 625 39.79 -19.07 -19.17
CA HIS A 625 38.65 -19.03 -18.26
C HIS A 625 38.79 -20.03 -17.13
N VAL A 626 39.02 -19.54 -15.91
CA VAL A 626 39.10 -20.37 -14.71
C VAL A 626 37.71 -20.78 -14.27
N LYS A 627 37.48 -22.09 -14.19
CA LYS A 627 36.24 -22.68 -13.67
C LYS A 627 36.35 -22.90 -12.16
N GLY A 628 35.20 -22.99 -11.49
CA GLY A 628 35.16 -23.47 -10.11
C GLY A 628 35.67 -24.91 -10.01
N LEU A 629 36.20 -25.30 -8.86
CA LEU A 629 36.66 -26.66 -8.62
C LEU A 629 35.51 -27.65 -8.84
N ASN A 630 35.81 -28.76 -9.50
CA ASN A 630 34.92 -29.91 -9.57
C ASN A 630 34.69 -30.48 -8.16
N GLU A 631 33.74 -31.41 -8.04
CA GLU A 631 33.36 -31.95 -6.73
C GLU A 631 34.49 -32.73 -6.05
N ASP A 632 35.38 -33.38 -6.82
CA ASP A 632 36.49 -34.17 -6.30
C ASP A 632 37.61 -33.29 -5.74
N ASP A 633 38.09 -32.33 -6.53
CA ASP A 633 39.12 -31.37 -6.14
C ASP A 633 38.60 -30.44 -5.02
N GLY A 634 37.31 -30.05 -5.10
CA GLY A 634 36.65 -29.27 -4.07
C GLY A 634 36.47 -30.05 -2.76
N TRP A 635 36.11 -31.34 -2.83
CA TRP A 635 36.03 -32.21 -1.65
C TRP A 635 37.41 -32.40 -1.02
N TRP A 636 38.43 -32.64 -1.84
CA TRP A 636 39.81 -32.74 -1.36
C TRP A 636 40.24 -31.47 -0.61
N LEU A 637 39.93 -30.28 -1.15
CA LEU A 637 40.28 -29.01 -0.51
C LEU A 637 39.53 -28.82 0.81
N LEU A 638 38.23 -29.12 0.83
CA LEU A 638 37.41 -29.05 2.04
C LEU A 638 37.97 -29.97 3.12
N ARG A 639 38.26 -31.22 2.75
CA ARG A 639 38.77 -32.27 3.62
C ARG A 639 40.13 -31.91 4.22
N THR A 640 41.03 -31.42 3.39
CA THR A 640 42.37 -30.97 3.81
C THR A 640 42.28 -29.83 4.82
N ARG A 641 41.36 -28.88 4.62
CA ARG A 641 41.18 -27.74 5.53
C ARG A 641 40.41 -28.09 6.81
N ALA A 642 39.58 -29.12 6.76
CA ALA A 642 38.85 -29.65 7.90
C ALA A 642 39.67 -30.67 8.74
N PHE A 643 40.87 -31.05 8.29
CA PHE A 643 41.74 -32.07 8.92
C PHE A 643 41.04 -33.42 9.13
N LEU A 644 40.51 -33.98 8.04
CA LEU A 644 39.82 -35.27 8.04
C LEU A 644 40.68 -36.40 7.43
N ASP A 645 40.68 -37.55 8.10
CA ASP A 645 41.36 -38.77 7.65
C ASP A 645 40.68 -39.45 6.45
N GLU A 646 41.33 -40.43 5.81
CA GLU A 646 40.84 -41.09 4.58
C GLU A 646 39.60 -41.96 4.79
N SER A 647 39.27 -42.30 6.04
CA SER A 647 38.20 -43.20 6.44
C SER A 647 36.82 -42.55 6.59
N THR A 648 36.63 -41.33 6.09
CA THR A 648 35.34 -40.61 6.19
C THR A 648 34.30 -41.19 5.22
N GLY A 649 33.49 -42.14 5.70
CA GLY A 649 32.35 -42.74 4.97
C GLY A 649 31.24 -41.72 4.62
N ASN A 650 30.07 -41.79 5.27
CA ASN A 650 28.87 -40.99 4.95
C ASN A 650 29.07 -39.45 4.95
N MET A 651 30.16 -38.94 5.55
CA MET A 651 30.48 -37.51 5.58
C MET A 651 30.95 -36.98 4.22
N GLN A 652 31.47 -37.85 3.34
CA GLN A 652 31.90 -37.47 2.00
C GLN A 652 30.74 -36.91 1.17
N ASP A 653 29.55 -37.52 1.27
CA ASP A 653 28.37 -37.08 0.52
C ASP A 653 27.91 -35.69 0.97
N ILE A 654 27.90 -35.43 2.28
CA ILE A 654 27.57 -34.11 2.82
C ILE A 654 28.65 -33.09 2.43
N GLY A 655 29.93 -33.50 2.49
CA GLY A 655 31.05 -32.68 2.06
C GLY A 655 30.96 -32.25 0.60
N ARG A 656 30.63 -33.16 -0.31
CA ARG A 656 30.39 -32.86 -1.73
C ARG A 656 29.22 -31.89 -1.91
N ARG A 657 28.12 -32.06 -1.16
CA ARG A 657 27.00 -31.09 -1.16
C ARG A 657 27.41 -29.71 -0.64
N ILE A 658 28.28 -29.63 0.36
CA ILE A 658 28.86 -28.36 0.85
C ILE A 658 29.69 -27.68 -0.24
N VAL A 659 30.49 -28.45 -0.99
CA VAL A 659 31.27 -27.97 -2.14
C VAL A 659 30.36 -27.44 -3.25
N GLN A 660 29.30 -28.18 -3.59
CA GLN A 660 28.28 -27.74 -4.55
C GLN A 660 27.62 -26.43 -4.10
N LYS A 661 27.26 -26.30 -2.82
CA LYS A 661 26.68 -25.08 -2.22
C LYS A 661 27.66 -23.90 -2.20
N CYS A 662 28.97 -24.16 -2.22
CA CYS A 662 30.02 -23.15 -2.44
C CYS A 662 30.25 -22.83 -3.92
N ASN A 663 29.51 -23.44 -4.85
CA ASN A 663 29.68 -23.33 -6.30
C ASN A 663 31.12 -23.64 -6.77
N GLY A 664 31.83 -24.53 -6.07
CA GLY A 664 33.21 -24.88 -6.41
C GLY A 664 34.23 -23.77 -6.12
N LEU A 665 33.86 -22.67 -5.44
CA LEU A 665 34.77 -21.55 -5.19
C LEU A 665 35.80 -21.89 -4.09
N PRO A 666 37.11 -21.97 -4.42
CA PRO A 666 38.16 -22.33 -3.44
C PRO A 666 38.15 -21.44 -2.19
N MET A 667 37.91 -20.13 -2.35
CA MET A 667 37.85 -19.20 -1.23
C MET A 667 36.78 -19.58 -0.20
N ALA A 668 35.59 -19.96 -0.66
CA ALA A 668 34.47 -20.34 0.20
C ALA A 668 34.71 -21.72 0.80
N ILE A 669 35.11 -22.70 -0.02
CA ILE A 669 35.41 -24.07 0.42
C ILE A 669 36.48 -24.05 1.52
N ARG A 670 37.57 -23.32 1.31
CA ARG A 670 38.65 -23.18 2.31
C ARG A 670 38.11 -22.65 3.63
N ARG A 671 37.26 -21.63 3.58
CA ARG A 671 36.74 -20.99 4.79
C ARG A 671 35.73 -21.87 5.53
N ILE A 672 34.85 -22.57 4.81
CA ILE A 672 33.92 -23.53 5.42
C ILE A 672 34.69 -24.73 5.99
N GLY A 673 35.73 -25.23 5.31
CA GLY A 673 36.61 -26.27 5.84
C GLY A 673 37.26 -25.88 7.16
N CYS A 674 37.73 -24.64 7.29
CA CYS A 674 38.23 -24.12 8.57
C CYS A 674 37.16 -24.06 9.66
N ILE A 675 35.89 -23.77 9.32
CA ILE A 675 34.78 -23.78 10.29
C ILE A 675 34.44 -25.20 10.71
N LEU A 676 34.42 -26.15 9.77
CA LEU A 676 34.17 -27.56 10.06
C LEU A 676 35.23 -28.17 10.99
N ARG A 677 36.47 -27.64 10.97
CA ARG A 677 37.51 -28.02 11.93
C ARG A 677 37.15 -27.70 13.38
N GLU A 678 36.33 -26.67 13.60
CA GLU A 678 35.92 -26.23 14.95
C GLU A 678 34.69 -26.99 15.47
N VAL A 679 34.12 -27.90 14.67
CA VAL A 679 32.89 -28.62 14.98
C VAL A 679 33.18 -30.11 15.13
N ASP A 680 32.40 -30.79 15.98
CA ASP A 680 32.47 -32.25 16.12
C ASP A 680 32.34 -32.94 14.76
N GLN A 681 33.13 -34.00 14.55
CA GLN A 681 33.13 -34.82 13.34
C GLN A 681 31.93 -35.80 13.32
N LYS A 682 30.72 -35.26 13.49
CA LYS A 682 29.45 -36.00 13.45
C LYS A 682 28.63 -35.57 12.24
N GLU A 683 27.84 -36.51 11.72
CA GLU A 683 26.99 -36.28 10.55
C GLU A 683 25.97 -35.16 10.78
N ASP A 684 25.34 -35.11 11.96
CA ASP A 684 24.32 -34.12 12.29
C ASP A 684 24.87 -32.69 12.33
N ASP A 685 26.08 -32.52 12.87
CA ASP A 685 26.73 -31.22 12.93
C ASP A 685 27.11 -30.71 11.53
N TRP A 686 27.56 -31.61 10.66
CA TRP A 686 27.80 -31.31 9.25
C TRP A 686 26.51 -30.97 8.50
N ARG A 687 25.41 -31.68 8.77
CA ARG A 687 24.08 -31.35 8.23
C ARG A 687 23.60 -29.99 8.71
N ARG A 688 23.88 -29.63 9.97
CA ARG A 688 23.56 -28.30 10.53
C ARG A 688 24.36 -27.20 9.82
N ILE A 689 25.66 -27.40 9.60
CA ILE A 689 26.47 -26.45 8.83
C ILE A 689 25.97 -26.37 7.39
N TYR A 690 25.76 -27.49 6.71
CA TYR A 690 25.20 -27.52 5.36
C TYR A 690 23.87 -26.77 5.25
N SER A 691 23.00 -26.87 6.25
CA SER A 691 21.68 -26.20 6.26
C SER A 691 21.77 -24.69 6.56
N SER A 692 22.89 -24.21 7.09
CA SER A 692 23.06 -22.80 7.46
C SER A 692 23.38 -21.90 6.25
N ASP A 693 23.27 -20.59 6.46
CA ASP A 693 23.70 -19.59 5.49
C ASP A 693 25.21 -19.30 5.58
N PHE A 694 25.96 -19.62 4.53
CA PHE A 694 27.42 -19.48 4.51
C PHE A 694 27.90 -18.02 4.55
N CYS A 695 27.13 -17.06 4.01
CA CYS A 695 27.45 -15.64 4.13
C CYS A 695 27.16 -15.11 5.55
N GLY A 696 26.13 -15.65 6.21
CA GLY A 696 25.86 -15.48 7.64
C GLY A 696 26.99 -16.01 8.52
N LEU A 697 27.49 -17.21 8.23
CA LEU A 697 28.55 -17.88 9.02
C LEU A 697 29.91 -17.18 8.97
N SER A 698 30.28 -16.54 7.86
CA SER A 698 31.62 -15.98 7.68
C SER A 698 31.60 -14.57 7.11
N SER A 699 31.98 -13.60 7.95
CA SER A 699 32.21 -12.22 7.53
C SER A 699 33.28 -12.10 6.43
N ARG A 700 34.27 -13.00 6.39
CA ARG A 700 35.29 -13.01 5.32
C ARG A 700 34.71 -13.36 3.95
N ILE A 701 33.78 -14.33 3.88
CA ILE A 701 33.09 -14.69 2.62
C ILE A 701 32.22 -13.50 2.20
N ARG A 702 31.44 -12.97 3.14
CA ARG A 702 30.57 -11.81 2.92
C ARG A 702 31.34 -10.60 2.42
N ASN A 703 32.45 -10.25 3.08
CA ASN A 703 33.26 -9.08 2.74
C ASN A 703 33.94 -9.26 1.38
N ALA A 704 34.40 -10.47 1.05
CA ALA A 704 34.95 -10.73 -0.28
C ALA A 704 33.90 -10.45 -1.37
N ILE A 705 32.69 -11.00 -1.25
CA ILE A 705 31.61 -10.74 -2.21
C ILE A 705 31.20 -9.26 -2.19
N ASN A 706 31.16 -8.63 -1.01
CA ASN A 706 30.79 -7.23 -0.85
C ASN A 706 31.70 -6.29 -1.63
N MET A 707 32.99 -6.59 -1.76
CA MET A 707 33.90 -5.78 -2.57
C MET A 707 33.41 -5.68 -4.03
N SER A 708 33.08 -6.82 -4.65
CA SER A 708 32.51 -6.83 -6.02
C SER A 708 31.15 -6.11 -6.11
N TYR A 709 30.34 -6.21 -5.06
CA TYR A 709 29.01 -5.59 -5.03
C TYR A 709 29.08 -4.06 -4.90
N LEU A 710 29.96 -3.53 -4.04
CA LEU A 710 30.09 -2.08 -3.83
C LEU A 710 30.51 -1.33 -5.10
N GLU A 711 31.20 -2.00 -6.01
CA GLU A 711 31.66 -1.47 -7.29
C GLU A 711 30.55 -1.32 -8.33
N LEU A 712 29.45 -2.07 -8.18
CA LEU A 712 28.34 -2.00 -9.13
C LEU A 712 27.71 -0.60 -9.06
N PRO A 713 27.39 0.03 -10.22
CA PRO A 713 26.53 1.20 -10.26
C PRO A 713 25.20 0.93 -9.57
N TYR A 714 24.58 1.97 -9.03
CA TYR A 714 23.34 1.85 -8.25
C TYR A 714 22.22 1.07 -8.97
N TYR A 715 22.01 1.34 -10.26
CA TYR A 715 21.00 0.62 -11.06
C TYR A 715 21.33 -0.88 -11.18
N LEU A 716 22.60 -1.23 -11.35
CA LEU A 716 23.06 -2.61 -11.49
C LEU A 716 23.03 -3.36 -10.15
N LYS A 717 23.25 -2.67 -9.03
CA LYS A 717 23.01 -3.20 -7.67
C LYS A 717 21.56 -3.64 -7.50
N ARG A 718 20.60 -2.81 -7.93
CA ARG A 718 19.18 -3.15 -7.89
C ARG A 718 18.87 -4.37 -8.76
N CYS A 719 19.41 -4.43 -9.98
CA CYS A 719 19.26 -5.59 -10.88
C CYS A 719 19.80 -6.88 -10.25
N PHE A 720 21.02 -6.84 -9.69
CA PHE A 720 21.66 -7.97 -9.01
C PHE A 720 20.84 -8.46 -7.81
N VAL A 721 20.42 -7.54 -6.92
CA VAL A 721 19.61 -7.91 -5.76
C VAL A 721 18.24 -8.46 -6.19
N TYR A 722 17.66 -7.92 -7.27
CA TYR A 722 16.40 -8.40 -7.82
C TYR A 722 16.46 -9.86 -8.30
N CYS A 723 17.59 -10.32 -8.85
CA CYS A 723 17.78 -11.75 -9.19
C CYS A 723 17.58 -12.69 -8.00
N SER A 724 17.77 -12.22 -6.77
CA SER A 724 17.54 -13.04 -5.56
C SER A 724 16.06 -13.40 -5.33
N LEU A 725 15.10 -12.79 -6.04
CA LEU A 725 13.69 -13.20 -5.98
C LEU A 725 13.45 -14.59 -6.60
N TYR A 726 14.30 -15.02 -7.53
CA TYR A 726 14.18 -16.32 -8.20
C TYR A 726 14.74 -17.42 -7.32
N PRO A 727 14.06 -18.55 -7.02
CA PRO A 727 14.51 -19.52 -6.01
C PRO A 727 15.92 -20.09 -6.25
N GLU A 728 16.51 -20.67 -5.22
CA GLU A 728 17.83 -21.31 -5.35
C GLU A 728 17.82 -22.38 -6.46
N GLY A 729 18.85 -22.37 -7.32
CA GLY A 729 18.98 -23.31 -8.43
C GLY A 729 18.04 -23.04 -9.62
N SER A 730 17.09 -22.10 -9.49
CA SER A 730 16.18 -21.75 -10.59
C SER A 730 16.91 -21.06 -11.73
N VAL A 731 16.41 -21.31 -12.94
CA VAL A 731 16.92 -20.72 -14.16
C VAL A 731 16.27 -19.35 -14.38
N ILE A 732 17.11 -18.34 -14.57
CA ILE A 732 16.72 -16.97 -14.89
C ILE A 732 16.81 -16.82 -16.40
N ASP A 733 15.65 -16.65 -17.02
CA ASP A 733 15.53 -16.33 -18.43
C ASP A 733 15.87 -14.85 -18.66
N ARG A 734 16.74 -14.60 -19.64
CA ARG A 734 17.30 -13.29 -19.99
C ARG A 734 16.21 -12.28 -20.32
N GLN A 735 15.32 -12.63 -21.25
CA GLN A 735 14.21 -11.77 -21.67
C GLN A 735 13.26 -11.48 -20.50
N ARG A 736 12.94 -12.50 -19.70
CA ARG A 736 12.05 -12.34 -18.54
C ARG A 736 12.62 -11.36 -17.51
N ILE A 737 13.88 -11.50 -17.14
CA ILE A 737 14.48 -10.67 -16.09
C ILE A 737 14.68 -9.21 -16.54
N THR A 738 15.08 -8.99 -17.79
CA THR A 738 15.29 -7.64 -18.33
C THR A 738 13.97 -6.86 -18.42
N GLN A 739 12.90 -7.50 -18.88
CA GLN A 739 11.55 -6.91 -18.87
C GLN A 739 11.07 -6.55 -17.45
N GLN A 740 11.33 -7.41 -16.46
CA GLN A 740 10.98 -7.13 -15.07
C GLN A 740 11.77 -5.93 -14.50
N TRP A 741 13.07 -5.81 -14.81
CA TRP A 741 13.87 -4.64 -14.40
C TRP A 741 13.36 -3.33 -15.02
N ILE A 742 12.93 -3.36 -16.29
CA ILE A 742 12.32 -2.21 -16.96
C ILE A 742 10.98 -1.85 -16.27
N ALA A 743 10.13 -2.84 -16.00
CA ALA A 743 8.85 -2.64 -15.34
C ALA A 743 8.99 -2.06 -13.92
N GLU A 744 9.95 -2.56 -13.14
CA GLU A 744 10.29 -2.00 -11.83
C GLU A 744 10.84 -0.56 -11.92
N GLY A 745 11.42 -0.18 -13.07
CA GLY A 745 12.01 1.12 -13.33
C GLY A 745 13.45 1.25 -12.84
N PHE A 746 14.23 0.16 -12.92
CA PHE A 746 15.67 0.18 -12.59
C PHE A 746 16.52 0.75 -13.71
N ILE A 747 16.07 0.61 -14.95
CA ILE A 747 16.77 1.07 -16.16
C ILE A 747 16.21 2.43 -16.56
N VAL A 748 17.09 3.43 -16.66
CA VAL A 748 16.74 4.79 -17.08
C VAL A 748 17.68 5.19 -18.22
N THR A 749 17.13 5.54 -19.37
CA THR A 749 17.90 6.08 -20.50
C THR A 749 18.09 7.58 -20.34
N GLN A 750 19.32 8.07 -20.51
CA GLN A 750 19.60 9.50 -20.57
C GLN A 750 19.18 10.03 -21.95
N GLN A 751 18.31 11.03 -21.99
CA GLN A 751 17.74 11.56 -23.25
C GLN A 751 18.72 12.42 -24.08
N ASN A 752 20.00 12.52 -23.70
CA ASN A 752 20.91 13.58 -24.15
C ASN A 752 22.02 13.15 -25.14
N THR A 753 21.93 11.99 -25.80
CA THR A 753 22.91 11.60 -26.84
C THR A 753 22.25 11.24 -28.16
N ALA A 754 22.83 11.71 -29.27
CA ALA A 754 22.37 11.57 -30.66
C ALA A 754 22.20 10.12 -31.17
N HIS A 755 22.55 9.13 -30.35
CA HIS A 755 22.22 7.71 -30.51
C HIS A 755 21.45 7.25 -29.26
N SER A 756 20.14 7.43 -29.23
CA SER A 756 19.32 6.97 -28.09
C SER A 756 19.21 5.45 -28.12
N THR A 757 20.03 4.75 -27.35
CA THR A 757 19.87 3.32 -27.11
C THR A 757 18.53 3.06 -26.43
N THR A 758 17.83 2.01 -26.86
CA THR A 758 16.54 1.64 -26.26
C THR A 758 16.71 1.22 -24.79
N VAL A 759 15.65 1.31 -23.98
CA VAL A 759 15.73 0.85 -22.57
C VAL A 759 15.93 -0.67 -22.50
N GLU A 760 15.44 -1.39 -23.50
CA GLU A 760 15.62 -2.82 -23.70
C GLU A 760 17.10 -3.14 -23.92
N GLU A 761 17.78 -2.47 -24.86
CA GLU A 761 19.22 -2.64 -25.07
C GLU A 761 20.04 -2.35 -23.82
N GLU A 762 19.68 -1.31 -23.04
CA GLU A 762 20.41 -1.00 -21.82
C GLU A 762 20.16 -2.05 -20.72
N ALA A 763 18.94 -2.59 -20.62
CA ALA A 763 18.64 -3.71 -19.73
C ALA A 763 19.44 -4.97 -20.12
N GLU A 764 19.56 -5.24 -21.42
CA GLU A 764 20.35 -6.36 -21.94
C GLU A 764 21.84 -6.21 -21.61
N LYS A 765 22.41 -5.01 -21.80
CA LYS A 765 23.78 -4.71 -21.37
C LYS A 765 23.98 -4.90 -19.87
N CYS A 766 22.97 -4.61 -19.05
CA CYS A 766 23.04 -4.87 -17.61
C CYS A 766 23.16 -6.36 -17.32
N TYR A 767 22.35 -7.19 -17.99
CA TYR A 767 22.41 -8.63 -17.87
C TYR A 767 23.79 -9.18 -18.30
N ASP A 768 24.29 -8.74 -19.46
CA ASP A 768 25.62 -9.12 -19.96
C ASP A 768 26.75 -8.69 -19.02
N LYS A 769 26.66 -7.50 -18.40
CA LYS A 769 27.61 -7.05 -17.37
C LYS A 769 27.62 -7.98 -16.16
N LEU A 770 26.45 -8.43 -15.68
CA LEU A 770 26.37 -9.38 -14.55
C LEU A 770 26.98 -10.75 -14.90
N LEU A 771 26.76 -11.23 -16.15
CA LEU A 771 27.39 -12.45 -16.65
C LEU A 771 28.91 -12.29 -16.79
N ALA A 772 29.37 -11.19 -17.40
CA ALA A 772 30.79 -10.92 -17.62
C ALA A 772 31.56 -10.82 -16.30
N MET A 773 30.93 -10.30 -15.24
CA MET A 773 31.50 -10.27 -13.89
C MET A 773 31.40 -11.60 -13.14
N GLY A 774 30.66 -12.58 -13.69
CA GLY A 774 30.43 -13.88 -13.07
C GLY A 774 29.54 -13.85 -11.83
N LEU A 775 28.72 -12.81 -11.69
CA LEU A 775 27.70 -12.70 -10.65
C LEU A 775 26.46 -13.54 -10.99
N LEU A 776 26.24 -13.77 -12.29
CA LEU A 776 25.37 -14.78 -12.85
C LEU A 776 26.22 -15.77 -13.65
N LEU A 777 25.82 -17.05 -13.68
CA LEU A 777 26.50 -18.08 -14.47
C LEU A 777 25.58 -18.57 -15.59
N PRO A 778 26.06 -18.69 -16.83
CA PRO A 778 25.25 -19.20 -17.93
C PRO A 778 24.89 -20.67 -17.71
N GLU A 779 23.70 -21.09 -18.13
CA GLU A 779 23.25 -22.49 -17.98
C GLU A 779 23.99 -23.44 -18.93
N SER A 780 24.17 -23.04 -20.19
CA SER A 780 25.08 -23.65 -21.15
C SER A 780 26.24 -22.67 -21.36
N GLY A 781 27.50 -23.10 -21.24
CA GLY A 781 28.70 -22.25 -21.16
C GLY A 781 29.04 -21.36 -22.36
N ALA A 782 28.06 -20.91 -23.15
CA ALA A 782 28.20 -20.03 -24.30
C ALA A 782 28.02 -18.54 -23.93
N TYR A 783 28.72 -17.68 -24.66
CA TYR A 783 28.55 -16.22 -24.61
C TYR A 783 27.18 -15.83 -25.17
N GLY A 784 26.47 -14.90 -24.52
CA GLY A 784 25.10 -14.53 -24.91
C GLY A 784 24.02 -15.51 -24.43
N ALA A 785 24.28 -16.29 -23.38
CA ALA A 785 23.34 -17.26 -22.86
C ALA A 785 21.98 -16.63 -22.53
N GLU A 786 20.93 -17.15 -23.16
CA GLU A 786 19.52 -16.80 -22.89
C GLU A 786 19.08 -17.19 -21.48
N ARG A 787 19.84 -18.06 -20.81
CA ARG A 787 19.51 -18.62 -19.50
C ARG A 787 20.72 -18.61 -18.59
N SER A 788 20.51 -18.16 -17.36
CA SER A 788 21.54 -18.13 -16.33
C SER A 788 21.01 -18.65 -14.99
N LYS A 789 21.93 -18.88 -14.06
CA LYS A 789 21.64 -19.20 -12.67
C LYS A 789 22.40 -18.22 -11.78
N MET A 790 21.75 -17.76 -10.72
CA MET A 790 22.42 -17.03 -9.66
C MET A 790 23.11 -18.03 -8.73
N PRO A 791 24.44 -17.99 -8.55
CA PRO A 791 25.11 -18.93 -7.68
C PRO A 791 24.69 -18.72 -6.23
N HIS A 792 24.64 -19.81 -5.46
CA HIS A 792 24.04 -19.85 -4.12
C HIS A 792 24.65 -18.81 -3.16
N LEU A 793 25.98 -18.66 -3.13
CA LEU A 793 26.64 -17.67 -2.27
C LEU A 793 26.28 -16.22 -2.63
N PHE A 794 26.20 -15.90 -3.92
CA PHE A 794 25.80 -14.55 -4.37
C PHE A 794 24.33 -14.28 -4.10
N ARG A 795 23.48 -15.30 -4.26
CA ARG A 795 22.07 -15.24 -3.87
C ARG A 795 21.92 -14.93 -2.38
N SER A 796 22.58 -15.70 -1.53
CA SER A 796 22.54 -15.50 -0.08
C SER A 796 23.03 -14.10 0.29
N PHE A 797 24.14 -13.65 -0.30
CA PHE A 797 24.64 -12.29 -0.11
C PHE A 797 23.61 -11.23 -0.56
N ALA A 798 22.98 -11.41 -1.72
CA ALA A 798 21.95 -10.50 -2.21
C ALA A 798 20.73 -10.43 -1.28
N LEU A 799 20.32 -11.55 -0.67
CA LEU A 799 19.25 -11.58 0.32
C LEU A 799 19.61 -10.81 1.60
N LEU A 800 20.86 -10.92 2.05
CA LEU A 800 21.36 -10.10 3.17
C LEU A 800 21.35 -8.60 2.84
N GLN A 801 21.67 -8.23 1.60
CA GLN A 801 21.60 -6.83 1.15
C GLN A 801 20.17 -6.33 0.94
N SER A 802 19.21 -7.22 0.66
CA SER A 802 17.81 -6.85 0.50
C SER A 802 17.07 -6.56 1.80
N LEU A 803 17.65 -6.90 2.96
CA LEU A 803 17.05 -6.70 4.29
C LEU A 803 15.60 -7.26 4.33
N ASP A 804 14.68 -6.55 5.00
CA ASP A 804 13.26 -6.93 5.14
C ASP A 804 12.41 -6.54 3.93
N GLU A 805 13.00 -6.00 2.85
CA GLU A 805 12.24 -5.58 1.66
C GLU A 805 11.80 -6.77 0.78
N TYR A 806 12.53 -7.89 0.84
CA TYR A 806 12.34 -9.05 -0.03
C TYR A 806 11.91 -10.26 0.79
N PHE A 807 10.96 -11.03 0.25
CA PHE A 807 10.57 -12.30 0.84
C PHE A 807 10.43 -13.36 -0.23
N ILE A 808 11.04 -14.53 0.01
CA ILE A 808 10.90 -15.73 -0.83
C ILE A 808 10.50 -16.90 0.05
N GLY A 809 9.43 -17.60 -0.31
CA GLY A 809 9.01 -18.81 0.38
C GLY A 809 7.50 -18.90 0.53
N ASN A 810 7.05 -19.46 1.65
CA ASN A 810 5.64 -19.56 1.97
C ASN A 810 5.14 -18.24 2.59
N PRO A 811 4.14 -17.57 2.01
CA PRO A 811 3.63 -16.30 2.51
C PRO A 811 3.05 -16.36 3.94
N GLN A 812 2.74 -17.55 4.48
CA GLN A 812 2.35 -17.71 5.89
C GLN A 812 3.51 -17.45 6.86
N ASP A 813 4.76 -17.63 6.43
CA ASP A 813 5.94 -17.43 7.26
C ASP A 813 6.31 -15.94 7.36
N ILE A 814 5.58 -15.07 6.65
CA ILE A 814 5.64 -13.62 6.82
C ILE A 814 5.05 -13.29 8.21
N GLY A 815 5.91 -13.33 9.23
CA GLY A 815 5.56 -12.91 10.59
C GLY A 815 5.16 -11.43 10.66
N ASP A 816 4.68 -10.99 11.82
CA ASP A 816 4.17 -9.62 12.01
C ASP A 816 5.23 -8.51 11.88
N VAL A 817 6.50 -8.88 12.02
CA VAL A 817 7.65 -7.96 11.95
C VAL A 817 8.02 -7.65 10.49
N LEU A 818 7.91 -8.65 9.60
CA LEU A 818 8.34 -8.52 8.21
C LEU A 818 7.29 -7.74 7.39
N LYS A 819 7.74 -6.72 6.66
CA LYS A 819 6.91 -5.92 5.77
C LYS A 819 7.52 -5.84 4.37
N PRO A 820 7.69 -7.00 3.68
CA PRO A 820 8.30 -7.03 2.37
C PRO A 820 7.50 -6.21 1.36
N CYS A 821 8.23 -5.53 0.48
CA CYS A 821 7.66 -4.80 -0.65
C CYS A 821 7.85 -5.58 -1.97
N ARG A 822 8.69 -6.64 -1.98
CA ARG A 822 8.91 -7.54 -3.11
C ARG A 822 8.73 -8.99 -2.67
N LEU A 823 7.91 -9.72 -3.40
CA LEU A 823 7.44 -11.03 -2.96
C LEU A 823 7.61 -12.08 -4.05
N SER A 824 8.25 -13.19 -3.70
CA SER A 824 8.34 -14.39 -4.52
C SER A 824 7.78 -15.58 -3.75
N ILE A 825 6.86 -16.31 -4.36
CA ILE A 825 6.08 -17.36 -3.71
C ILE A 825 6.36 -18.67 -4.42
N THR A 826 6.98 -19.57 -3.67
CA THR A 826 7.52 -20.84 -4.17
C THR A 826 6.76 -22.03 -3.61
N THR A 827 6.15 -21.86 -2.45
CA THR A 827 5.49 -22.89 -1.67
C THR A 827 4.27 -22.29 -0.96
N GLY A 828 3.35 -23.16 -0.55
CA GLY A 828 2.09 -22.76 0.06
C GLY A 828 0.94 -22.69 -0.95
N GLY A 829 -0.28 -22.99 -0.48
CA GLY A 829 -1.48 -22.94 -1.31
C GLY A 829 -2.15 -21.56 -1.34
N ALA A 830 -3.23 -21.45 -2.09
CA ALA A 830 -4.05 -20.23 -2.20
C ALA A 830 -4.47 -19.63 -0.84
N GLU A 831 -4.75 -20.46 0.16
CA GLU A 831 -5.10 -19.99 1.51
C GLU A 831 -3.90 -19.38 2.26
N ALA A 832 -2.72 -19.97 2.07
CA ALA A 832 -1.48 -19.46 2.64
C ALA A 832 -1.14 -18.09 2.05
N LEU A 833 -1.28 -17.97 0.73
CA LEU A 833 -1.18 -16.71 0.02
C LEU A 833 -2.14 -15.68 0.59
N ARG A 834 -3.44 -16.00 0.65
CA ARG A 834 -4.48 -15.09 1.13
C ARG A 834 -4.20 -14.59 2.54
N ASN A 835 -3.79 -15.48 3.44
CA ASN A 835 -3.51 -15.11 4.83
C ASN A 835 -2.22 -14.26 4.96
N GLY A 836 -1.15 -14.61 4.24
CA GLY A 836 0.10 -13.86 4.27
C GLY A 836 -0.04 -12.46 3.66
N ILE A 837 -0.71 -12.35 2.51
CA ILE A 837 -0.88 -11.06 1.83
C ILE A 837 -1.85 -10.11 2.54
N ARG A 838 -2.74 -10.61 3.43
CA ARG A 838 -3.73 -9.78 4.16
C ARG A 838 -3.09 -8.66 4.99
N LYS A 839 -1.84 -8.82 5.43
CA LYS A 839 -1.14 -7.82 6.26
C LYS A 839 -0.31 -6.84 5.43
N LEU A 840 0.07 -7.22 4.22
CA LEU A 840 0.92 -6.43 3.33
C LEU A 840 0.14 -5.27 2.70
N LYS A 841 0.76 -4.10 2.57
CA LYS A 841 0.13 -2.89 1.99
C LYS A 841 0.85 -2.35 0.75
N CYS A 842 2.16 -2.54 0.65
CA CYS A 842 3.00 -1.87 -0.36
C CYS A 842 3.82 -2.88 -1.18
N LEU A 843 3.14 -3.74 -1.96
CA LEU A 843 3.81 -4.68 -2.86
C LEU A 843 4.04 -4.06 -4.26
N ARG A 844 5.20 -4.35 -4.85
CA ARG A 844 5.59 -3.91 -6.20
C ARG A 844 5.71 -5.07 -7.19
N PRO A 845 6.56 -6.09 -6.95
CA PRO A 845 6.50 -7.35 -7.67
C PRO A 845 5.86 -8.46 -6.83
N ILE A 846 5.06 -9.28 -7.49
CA ILE A 846 4.66 -10.61 -7.02
C ILE A 846 5.05 -11.62 -8.11
N ILE A 847 5.90 -12.57 -7.76
CA ILE A 847 6.28 -13.70 -8.60
C ILE A 847 5.74 -14.98 -7.97
N LEU A 848 4.93 -15.74 -8.69
CA LEU A 848 4.40 -17.02 -8.25
C LEU A 848 5.01 -18.13 -9.11
N SER A 849 5.65 -19.10 -8.46
CA SER A 849 6.27 -20.25 -9.11
C SER A 849 5.72 -21.54 -8.52
N GLY A 850 4.98 -22.31 -9.32
CA GLY A 850 4.54 -23.67 -8.98
C GLY A 850 3.53 -23.80 -7.82
N SER A 851 3.02 -22.69 -7.28
CA SER A 851 2.04 -22.70 -6.18
C SER A 851 0.61 -22.77 -6.72
N PRO A 852 -0.28 -23.63 -6.16
CA PRO A 852 -1.67 -23.70 -6.60
C PRO A 852 -2.43 -22.44 -6.18
N LEU A 853 -2.83 -21.66 -7.19
CA LEU A 853 -3.70 -20.50 -7.07
C LEU A 853 -5.13 -20.89 -7.43
N ASN A 854 -6.10 -20.33 -6.71
CA ASN A 854 -7.50 -20.35 -7.10
C ASN A 854 -7.98 -18.94 -7.45
N ASP A 855 -9.09 -18.86 -8.18
CA ASP A 855 -9.65 -17.60 -8.68
C ASP A 855 -9.93 -16.58 -7.57
N ARG A 856 -10.29 -17.05 -6.37
CA ARG A 856 -10.55 -16.17 -5.21
C ARG A 856 -9.28 -15.48 -4.72
N ALA A 857 -8.18 -16.21 -4.55
CA ALA A 857 -6.92 -15.64 -4.10
C ALA A 857 -6.34 -14.67 -5.14
N LEU A 858 -6.52 -14.97 -6.43
CA LEU A 858 -6.16 -14.07 -7.51
C LEU A 858 -7.01 -12.77 -7.47
N GLY A 859 -8.31 -12.88 -7.23
CA GLY A 859 -9.20 -11.74 -7.04
C GLY A 859 -8.80 -10.83 -5.87
N ASP A 860 -8.37 -11.41 -4.75
CA ASP A 860 -7.88 -10.66 -3.58
C ASP A 860 -6.58 -9.87 -3.92
N ILE A 861 -5.67 -10.45 -4.70
CA ILE A 861 -4.45 -9.76 -5.15
C ILE A 861 -4.83 -8.54 -5.99
N PHE A 862 -5.73 -8.71 -6.97
CA PHE A 862 -6.15 -7.66 -7.89
C PHE A 862 -6.80 -6.48 -7.15
N GLN A 863 -7.66 -6.76 -6.17
CA GLN A 863 -8.37 -5.71 -5.43
C GLN A 863 -7.48 -4.98 -4.42
N LYS A 864 -6.42 -5.62 -3.93
CA LYS A 864 -5.65 -5.09 -2.81
C LYS A 864 -4.41 -4.31 -3.23
N PHE A 865 -3.66 -4.81 -4.19
CA PHE A 865 -2.33 -4.27 -4.51
C PHE A 865 -2.37 -3.34 -5.72
N MET A 866 -2.98 -2.17 -5.55
CA MET A 866 -3.14 -1.18 -6.62
C MET A 866 -1.81 -0.63 -7.16
N HIS A 867 -0.74 -0.67 -6.36
CA HIS A 867 0.60 -0.16 -6.73
C HIS A 867 1.53 -1.23 -7.33
N LEU A 868 1.02 -2.44 -7.60
CA LEU A 868 1.80 -3.52 -8.17
C LEU A 868 2.29 -3.15 -9.58
N ARG A 869 3.58 -3.39 -9.86
CA ARG A 869 4.23 -3.12 -11.14
C ARG A 869 4.52 -4.40 -11.92
N VAL A 870 4.89 -5.47 -11.22
CA VAL A 870 5.21 -6.77 -11.82
C VAL A 870 4.30 -7.84 -11.22
N LEU A 871 3.53 -8.51 -12.07
CA LEU A 871 2.77 -9.69 -11.70
C LEU A 871 3.14 -10.83 -12.62
N ASP A 872 3.81 -11.83 -12.05
CA ASP A 872 4.26 -12.99 -12.79
C ASP A 872 3.58 -14.24 -12.23
N LEU A 873 2.65 -14.77 -13.02
CA LEU A 873 1.83 -15.94 -12.71
C LEU A 873 2.24 -17.16 -13.52
N GLY A 874 3.45 -17.14 -14.11
CA GLY A 874 3.90 -18.19 -15.00
C GLY A 874 3.96 -19.57 -14.34
N GLY A 875 3.50 -20.61 -15.07
CA GLY A 875 3.49 -21.99 -14.59
C GLY A 875 2.49 -22.29 -13.46
N THR A 876 1.48 -21.43 -13.29
CA THR A 876 0.36 -21.65 -12.35
C THR A 876 -0.83 -22.34 -13.04
N GLN A 877 -1.77 -22.87 -12.27
CA GLN A 877 -2.95 -23.60 -12.77
C GLN A 877 -4.17 -22.69 -13.00
N ILE A 878 -3.94 -21.43 -13.37
CA ILE A 878 -5.04 -20.46 -13.57
C ILE A 878 -5.77 -20.78 -14.88
N GLU A 879 -7.10 -20.88 -14.80
CA GLU A 879 -7.98 -21.07 -15.96
C GLU A 879 -8.80 -19.82 -16.31
N CYS A 880 -9.18 -19.04 -15.29
CA CYS A 880 -10.05 -17.88 -15.41
C CYS A 880 -9.42 -16.64 -14.78
N VAL A 881 -9.52 -15.50 -15.46
CA VAL A 881 -8.99 -14.22 -14.98
C VAL A 881 -10.15 -13.25 -14.71
N ALA A 882 -10.29 -12.82 -13.46
CA ALA A 882 -11.40 -11.95 -13.06
C ALA A 882 -11.31 -10.53 -13.66
N ARG A 883 -12.47 -9.90 -13.89
CA ARG A 883 -12.59 -8.50 -14.36
C ARG A 883 -11.92 -7.47 -13.45
N SER A 884 -11.69 -7.81 -12.18
CA SER A 884 -10.95 -6.96 -11.24
C SER A 884 -9.50 -6.72 -11.64
N LEU A 885 -8.93 -7.49 -12.58
CA LEU A 885 -7.62 -7.21 -13.17
C LEU A 885 -7.48 -5.75 -13.62
N GLY A 886 -8.54 -5.17 -14.22
CA GLY A 886 -8.52 -3.79 -14.71
C GLY A 886 -8.35 -2.71 -13.63
N SER A 887 -8.41 -3.05 -12.35
CA SER A 887 -8.14 -2.11 -11.25
C SER A 887 -6.65 -1.85 -11.01
N MET A 888 -5.76 -2.71 -11.54
CA MET A 888 -4.32 -2.65 -11.32
C MET A 888 -3.61 -1.62 -12.23
N THR A 889 -4.00 -0.36 -12.15
CA THR A 889 -3.60 0.70 -13.10
C THR A 889 -2.09 0.99 -13.18
N HIS A 890 -1.32 0.62 -12.15
CA HIS A 890 0.14 0.77 -12.11
C HIS A 890 0.92 -0.45 -12.67
N LEU A 891 0.23 -1.51 -13.07
CA LEU A 891 0.86 -2.73 -13.55
C LEU A 891 1.58 -2.46 -14.89
N ARG A 892 2.83 -2.92 -14.98
CA ARG A 892 3.74 -2.74 -16.11
C ARG A 892 4.16 -4.06 -16.74
N TYR A 893 4.25 -5.13 -15.95
CA TYR A 893 4.56 -6.47 -16.42
C TYR A 893 3.48 -7.44 -15.96
N LEU A 894 2.89 -8.18 -16.90
CA LEU A 894 1.92 -9.24 -16.63
C LEU A 894 2.30 -10.49 -17.43
N SER A 895 2.57 -11.59 -16.73
CA SER A 895 2.86 -12.88 -17.35
C SER A 895 1.87 -13.95 -16.89
N PHE A 896 1.26 -14.61 -17.86
CA PHE A 896 0.49 -15.84 -17.73
C PHE A 896 1.18 -17.02 -18.42
N ALA A 897 2.50 -16.93 -18.67
CA ALA A 897 3.22 -17.93 -19.44
C ALA A 897 3.02 -19.36 -18.89
N ASN A 898 2.75 -20.33 -19.76
CA ASN A 898 2.49 -21.74 -19.40
C ASN A 898 1.34 -21.94 -18.40
N THR A 899 0.28 -21.12 -18.49
CA THR A 899 -0.97 -21.30 -17.73
C THR A 899 -2.10 -21.84 -18.64
N GLN A 900 -3.24 -22.19 -18.05
CA GLN A 900 -4.41 -22.73 -18.74
C GLN A 900 -5.52 -21.70 -18.96
N ILE A 901 -5.17 -20.41 -19.02
CA ILE A 901 -6.14 -19.34 -19.19
C ILE A 901 -6.92 -19.50 -20.49
N ARG A 902 -8.25 -19.31 -20.42
CA ARG A 902 -9.14 -19.47 -21.58
C ARG A 902 -9.42 -18.17 -22.31
N GLU A 903 -9.46 -17.07 -21.55
CA GLU A 903 -9.74 -15.72 -22.02
C GLU A 903 -9.06 -14.66 -21.14
N ILE A 904 -8.83 -13.49 -21.72
CA ILE A 904 -8.41 -12.27 -20.99
C ILE A 904 -9.63 -11.35 -20.89
N PRO A 905 -9.95 -10.79 -19.71
CA PRO A 905 -11.12 -9.92 -19.56
C PRO A 905 -10.95 -8.62 -20.33
N SER A 906 -12.05 -8.11 -20.90
CA SER A 906 -12.04 -6.88 -21.70
C SER A 906 -11.53 -5.65 -20.94
N THR A 907 -11.61 -5.66 -19.60
CA THR A 907 -11.08 -4.66 -18.68
C THR A 907 -9.55 -4.49 -18.73
N ILE A 908 -8.83 -5.33 -19.50
CA ILE A 908 -7.39 -5.19 -19.75
C ILE A 908 -7.03 -3.80 -20.29
N GLU A 909 -7.94 -3.14 -21.03
CA GLU A 909 -7.77 -1.78 -21.55
C GLU A 909 -7.50 -0.71 -20.48
N ASN A 910 -7.87 -0.99 -19.22
CA ASN A 910 -7.64 -0.08 -18.10
C ASN A 910 -6.18 -0.11 -17.62
N LEU A 911 -5.40 -1.11 -18.00
CA LEU A 911 -3.98 -1.24 -17.64
C LEU A 911 -3.10 -0.33 -18.51
N ARG A 912 -3.33 0.98 -18.45
CA ARG A 912 -2.67 1.95 -19.33
C ARG A 912 -1.16 2.04 -19.14
N MET A 913 -0.62 1.55 -18.03
CA MET A 913 0.83 1.49 -17.75
C MET A 913 1.46 0.17 -18.20
N LEU A 914 0.69 -0.78 -18.73
CA LEU A 914 1.21 -2.10 -19.10
C LEU A 914 2.21 -1.99 -20.25
N GLN A 915 3.41 -2.53 -20.02
CA GLN A 915 4.53 -2.54 -20.95
C GLN A 915 4.79 -3.94 -21.52
N PHE A 916 4.61 -4.99 -20.72
CA PHE A 916 4.89 -6.36 -21.13
C PHE A 916 3.69 -7.26 -20.82
N LEU A 917 3.16 -7.92 -21.86
CA LEU A 917 2.10 -8.92 -21.73
C LEU A 917 2.59 -10.24 -22.33
N ILE A 918 2.82 -11.23 -21.46
CA ILE A 918 3.40 -12.52 -21.82
C ILE A 918 2.36 -13.63 -21.68
N LEU A 919 1.94 -14.20 -22.80
CA LEU A 919 0.92 -15.25 -22.95
C LEU A 919 1.50 -16.52 -23.62
N LYS A 920 2.82 -16.66 -23.51
CA LYS A 920 3.58 -17.78 -24.08
C LYS A 920 3.06 -19.13 -23.58
N ASN A 921 2.85 -20.07 -24.49
CA ASN A 921 2.35 -21.42 -24.23
C ASN A 921 1.02 -21.47 -23.47
N CYS A 922 0.15 -20.46 -23.62
CA CYS A 922 -1.24 -20.53 -23.14
C CYS A 922 -2.10 -21.32 -24.14
N THR A 923 -1.98 -22.64 -24.12
CA THR A 923 -2.59 -23.51 -25.14
C THR A 923 -4.13 -23.51 -25.11
N SER A 924 -4.73 -23.21 -23.97
CA SER A 924 -6.19 -23.12 -23.79
C SER A 924 -6.78 -21.75 -24.17
N LEU A 925 -5.94 -20.76 -24.51
CA LEU A 925 -6.36 -19.40 -24.83
C LEU A 925 -6.91 -19.34 -26.27
N ASN A 926 -8.23 -19.25 -26.40
CA ASN A 926 -8.90 -19.35 -27.70
C ASN A 926 -9.18 -18.00 -28.36
N THR A 927 -9.29 -16.93 -27.57
CA THR A 927 -9.61 -15.57 -28.08
C THR A 927 -8.87 -14.49 -27.30
N LEU A 928 -8.56 -13.38 -27.98
CA LEU A 928 -8.12 -12.13 -27.38
C LEU A 928 -9.20 -11.06 -27.61
N THR A 929 -9.44 -10.21 -26.62
CA THR A 929 -10.46 -9.16 -26.70
C THR A 929 -10.01 -8.00 -27.59
N GLU A 930 -10.95 -7.36 -28.28
CA GLU A 930 -10.64 -6.20 -29.13
C GLU A 930 -10.03 -5.03 -28.34
N SER A 931 -10.39 -4.94 -27.06
CA SER A 931 -9.94 -3.93 -26.11
C SER A 931 -8.42 -3.96 -25.85
N LEU A 932 -7.75 -5.08 -26.12
CA LEU A 932 -6.30 -5.20 -26.00
C LEU A 932 -5.57 -4.19 -26.89
N GLY A 933 -6.15 -3.87 -28.05
CA GLY A 933 -5.65 -2.85 -28.98
C GLY A 933 -5.53 -1.43 -28.39
N ARG A 934 -6.13 -1.16 -27.23
CA ARG A 934 -6.11 0.17 -26.57
C ARG A 934 -4.93 0.38 -25.62
N LEU A 935 -4.05 -0.61 -25.46
CA LEU A 935 -2.86 -0.52 -24.59
C LEU A 935 -1.75 0.32 -25.24
N THR A 936 -1.71 1.62 -24.94
CA THR A 936 -0.81 2.56 -25.62
C THR A 936 0.67 2.42 -25.27
N ASN A 937 0.98 1.93 -24.06
CA ASN A 937 2.35 1.79 -23.55
C ASN A 937 2.93 0.38 -23.68
N LEU A 938 2.20 -0.52 -24.35
CA LEU A 938 2.63 -1.91 -24.52
C LEU A 938 3.85 -1.96 -25.45
N ARG A 939 4.92 -2.61 -25.00
CA ARG A 939 6.20 -2.78 -25.67
C ARG A 939 6.38 -4.19 -26.21
N THR A 940 6.05 -5.19 -25.40
CA THR A 940 6.08 -6.59 -25.82
C THR A 940 4.72 -7.26 -25.66
N LEU A 941 4.29 -7.93 -26.73
CA LEU A 941 3.20 -8.90 -26.71
C LEU A 941 3.75 -10.25 -27.20
N ASP A 942 3.82 -11.23 -26.31
CA ASP A 942 4.25 -12.60 -26.65
C ASP A 942 3.07 -13.55 -26.53
N ILE A 943 2.59 -14.06 -27.67
CA ILE A 943 1.53 -15.07 -27.78
C ILE A 943 2.07 -16.39 -28.34
N SER A 944 3.38 -16.60 -28.30
CA SER A 944 4.03 -17.79 -28.89
C SER A 944 3.50 -19.07 -28.27
N GLY A 945 2.99 -20.00 -29.09
CA GLY A 945 2.42 -21.25 -28.61
C GLY A 945 1.06 -21.13 -27.91
N ALA A 946 0.39 -19.98 -28.02
CA ALA A 946 -1.00 -19.84 -27.60
C ALA A 946 -1.96 -20.56 -28.57
N GLY A 947 -3.09 -21.05 -28.08
CA GLY A 947 -4.13 -21.74 -28.87
C GLY A 947 -4.97 -20.82 -29.77
N LEU A 948 -4.42 -19.67 -30.17
CA LEU A 948 -5.14 -18.62 -30.88
C LEU A 948 -5.19 -18.92 -32.38
N ASN A 949 -6.41 -19.01 -32.93
CA ASN A 949 -6.61 -19.19 -34.37
C ASN A 949 -6.76 -17.86 -35.13
N GLN A 950 -7.20 -16.80 -34.44
CA GLN A 950 -7.40 -15.46 -35.03
C GLN A 950 -7.18 -14.38 -33.97
N VAL A 951 -6.66 -13.22 -34.41
CA VAL A 951 -6.48 -12.03 -33.58
C VAL A 951 -7.36 -10.91 -34.14
N LYS A 952 -8.22 -10.31 -33.29
CA LYS A 952 -9.21 -9.30 -33.68
C LYS A 952 -9.06 -8.01 -32.86
N PHE A 953 -7.93 -7.32 -33.00
CA PHE A 953 -7.76 -5.95 -32.48
C PHE A 953 -6.83 -5.15 -33.37
N GLY A 954 -6.98 -3.82 -33.34
CA GLY A 954 -6.11 -2.90 -34.08
C GLY A 954 -4.84 -2.55 -33.31
N PHE A 955 -3.71 -2.47 -34.02
CA PHE A 955 -2.41 -2.03 -33.47
C PHE A 955 -2.23 -0.50 -33.49
N SER A 956 -3.18 0.25 -34.05
CA SER A 956 -3.06 1.69 -34.34
C SER A 956 -2.77 2.57 -33.11
N MET A 957 -3.15 2.12 -31.91
CA MET A 957 -2.93 2.86 -30.66
C MET A 957 -1.68 2.40 -29.89
N MET A 958 -1.05 1.29 -30.28
CA MET A 958 0.11 0.67 -29.61
C MET A 958 1.43 1.27 -30.11
N LYS A 959 1.68 2.54 -29.79
CA LYS A 959 2.82 3.30 -30.35
C LYS A 959 4.19 2.83 -29.84
N GLU A 960 4.23 2.24 -28.64
CA GLU A 960 5.46 1.79 -27.98
C GLU A 960 5.81 0.32 -28.29
N LEU A 961 5.00 -0.37 -29.09
CA LEU A 961 5.16 -1.80 -29.36
C LEU A 961 6.40 -2.04 -30.24
N ASN A 962 7.40 -2.72 -29.69
CA ASN A 962 8.67 -3.00 -30.37
C ASN A 962 8.96 -4.51 -30.52
N CYS A 963 8.24 -5.38 -29.80
CA CYS A 963 8.40 -6.82 -29.88
C CYS A 963 7.05 -7.54 -29.93
N LEU A 964 6.81 -8.29 -31.00
CA LEU A 964 5.63 -9.11 -31.21
C LEU A 964 6.07 -10.53 -31.52
N GLN A 965 5.62 -11.51 -30.72
CA GLN A 965 6.02 -12.91 -30.88
C GLN A 965 4.78 -13.82 -30.97
N GLY A 966 4.86 -14.88 -31.79
CA GLY A 966 3.80 -15.88 -31.92
C GLY A 966 2.76 -15.62 -33.02
N PHE A 967 2.98 -14.62 -33.88
CA PHE A 967 2.21 -14.42 -35.11
C PHE A 967 2.94 -15.16 -36.24
N LEU A 968 2.32 -16.22 -36.76
CA LEU A 968 2.81 -16.98 -37.91
C LEU A 968 2.04 -16.59 -39.17
#